data_AF-A0AAW7PT78-F1
#
_entry.id   AF-A0AAW7PT78-F1
#
_cell.length_a   1.000
_cell.length_b   1.000
_cell.length_c   1.000
_cell.angle_alpha   90.00
_cell.angle_beta   90.00
_cell.angle_gamma   90.00
#
_symmetry.space_group_name_H-M   'P 1'
#
loop_
_entity.id
_entity.type
_entity.pdbx_description
1 polymer ?
#
loop_
_entity_poly.entity_id
_entity_poly.type
_entity_poly.pdbx_seq_one_letter_code
_entity_poly.pdbx_strand_id
1 'polypeptide(L)'
;MLTNLTIKAKILILSLIVIIVVTVSITIDSIISIKNLSGKNIENYKKEAYLKKEVELKNYVTLAYKIVEIYYNKVDADKSNEKEIQQEALKAIADLKYANNDYFWINDSSPKMIMHPINAALNGKDLSSYADPYGKKLFIEMAKISTENKSGGLVKYWWDKPNKKNDPKEKFSYVQKFEPWDWIIGTGAYVDDVETEVALMKDIVNKEIENIIFNLLVFSLFLAVIFIFIYNYFVNQAIIKPLTNINEAIVDMTDGKGNADHIDKKSNDEIGKLTDSFNNYIKKLKSGYMEDAKVIENVDEVIEKVINGFYVYKVEKTSSNPQIEKLRNSINSMIEKTNQNLLGLNNILIDYGSSNFSLNDSKIDTSKVGGIVSSLVASTQLIGASVSEFLSMIVNSGKKLNEDTEILSTSAGRLSASASTQAASLEETAAAIEEITSIVKSTVQKTKTMSSLAEQLQLSSKDGELLASKTNKAMDDIDNQVNSINEAISVIDQIAFQTNILSLNAAVEAATAGEAGKGFAVVAQEVRNLASRSAEAAKEIKNIVEIATSKANEGKAIANEMINGYTILNSKINETINLIEDVSRGSKEEEKGILQINDTINALDKATQSNASSAIDISRLASEVSNLSKNLLKIADRAKFNKINQKEIEDIDLVFTVSKLKNDHVRFKLINLSKIATTKTAWSVTKPTECDLGKWLIEQERNAKHFTKTQNWKDLKTNHEIVHSSIQEYINEECKDSSNNEVLNSLSHKMDNAIFEVFKGLDQLKKDNLFEAKVEKNTLEITQNTTNEKTSKNDEWESF
;
A
#
# COMPACT_ATOMS: atom_id res chain seq x y z
N MET A 1 61.44 10.72 29.65
CA MET A 1 61.51 9.56 30.57
C MET A 1 60.24 9.35 31.39
N LEU A 2 59.50 10.39 31.78
CA LEU A 2 58.29 10.26 32.61
C LEU A 2 57.06 9.64 31.91
N THR A 3 56.94 9.68 30.58
CA THR A 3 55.72 9.25 29.87
C THR A 3 55.40 7.76 29.99
N ASN A 4 56.41 6.88 30.03
CA ASN A 4 56.24 5.42 30.10
C ASN A 4 56.17 4.88 31.54
N LEU A 5 56.18 5.74 32.54
CA LEU A 5 56.08 5.34 33.94
C LEU A 5 54.61 5.18 34.34
N THR A 6 54.33 4.12 35.12
CA THR A 6 53.03 3.92 35.77
C THR A 6 52.70 5.11 36.67
N ILE A 7 51.40 5.38 36.88
CA ILE A 7 50.94 6.45 37.78
C ILE A 7 51.58 6.29 39.17
N LYS A 8 51.74 5.04 39.64
CA LYS A 8 52.51 4.68 40.84
C LYS A 8 53.92 5.27 40.83
N ALA A 9 54.70 5.00 39.79
CA ALA A 9 56.09 5.44 39.72
C ALA A 9 56.23 6.97 39.63
N LYS A 10 55.32 7.63 38.91
CA LYS A 10 55.29 9.10 38.80
C LYS A 10 55.08 9.79 40.16
N ILE A 11 54.10 9.33 40.93
CA ILE A 11 53.76 9.92 42.24
C ILE A 11 54.90 9.72 43.24
N LEU A 12 55.49 8.53 43.28
CA LEU A 12 56.58 8.22 44.21
C LEU A 12 57.85 9.05 43.95
N ILE A 13 58.25 9.21 42.69
CA ILE A 13 59.46 9.98 42.34
C ILE A 13 59.32 11.45 42.74
N LEU A 14 58.17 12.08 42.45
CA LEU A 14 57.92 13.49 42.78
C LEU A 14 58.01 13.75 44.29
N SER A 15 57.48 12.84 45.10
CA SER A 15 57.50 12.97 46.57
C SER A 15 58.87 12.80 47.21
N LEU A 16 59.69 11.86 46.69
CA LEU A 16 61.01 11.54 47.23
C LEU A 16 61.98 12.71 47.13
N ILE A 17 61.93 13.44 46.01
CA ILE A 17 62.76 14.61 45.75
C ILE A 17 62.53 15.69 46.80
N VAL A 18 61.27 15.93 47.20
CA VAL A 18 60.93 16.97 48.18
C VAL A 18 61.48 16.64 49.57
N ILE A 19 61.38 15.37 50.00
CA ILE A 19 61.83 14.92 51.33
C ILE A 19 63.34 15.11 51.49
N ILE A 20 64.13 14.78 50.46
CA ILE A 20 65.59 14.89 50.49
C ILE A 20 66.03 16.35 50.62
N VAL A 21 65.42 17.25 49.85
CA VAL A 21 65.78 18.69 49.85
C VAL A 21 65.55 19.33 51.22
N VAL A 22 64.43 19.04 51.88
CA VAL A 22 64.10 19.62 53.20
C VAL A 22 65.07 19.13 54.29
N THR A 23 65.41 17.84 54.30
CA THR A 23 66.26 17.23 55.33
C THR A 23 67.69 17.81 55.32
N VAL A 24 68.26 18.00 54.12
CA VAL A 24 69.61 18.56 53.96
C VAL A 24 69.67 20.00 54.47
N SER A 25 68.66 20.82 54.17
CA SER A 25 68.62 22.23 54.54
C SER A 25 68.68 22.43 56.07
N ILE A 26 67.87 21.69 56.83
CA ILE A 26 67.79 21.78 58.30
C ILE A 26 69.11 21.39 58.99
N THR A 27 69.81 20.40 58.42
CA THR A 27 71.03 19.85 59.02
C THR A 27 72.20 20.84 58.95
N ILE A 28 72.31 21.61 57.85
CA ILE A 28 73.37 22.62 57.66
C ILE A 28 73.24 23.76 58.67
N ASP A 29 72.02 24.25 58.88
CA ASP A 29 71.74 25.38 59.80
C ASP A 29 72.16 25.06 61.25
N SER A 30 71.87 23.83 61.70
CA SER A 30 72.20 23.37 63.05
C SER A 30 73.71 23.36 63.34
N ILE A 31 74.53 22.99 62.35
CA ILE A 31 76.00 22.92 62.50
C ILE A 31 76.61 24.32 62.69
N ILE A 32 76.10 25.32 61.97
CA ILE A 32 76.59 26.71 62.04
C ILE A 32 76.35 27.28 63.44
N SER A 33 75.18 27.04 64.01
CA SER A 33 74.79 27.54 65.33
C SER A 33 75.71 27.05 66.46
N ILE A 34 76.08 25.76 66.44
CA ILE A 34 76.93 25.13 67.47
C ILE A 34 78.33 25.76 67.51
N LYS A 35 78.95 26.03 66.35
CA LYS A 35 80.30 26.61 66.29
C LYS A 35 80.36 28.03 66.86
N ASN A 36 79.34 28.85 66.60
CA ASN A 36 79.28 30.23 67.11
C ASN A 36 79.19 30.28 68.64
N LEU A 37 78.41 29.39 69.26
CA LEU A 37 78.22 29.36 70.71
C LEU A 37 79.52 29.04 71.46
N SER A 38 80.32 28.11 70.93
CA SER A 38 81.58 27.67 71.54
C SER A 38 82.62 28.79 71.65
N GLY A 39 82.83 29.57 70.59
CA GLY A 39 83.83 30.64 70.57
C GLY A 39 83.62 31.66 71.69
N LYS A 40 82.36 31.94 72.03
CA LYS A 40 81.98 32.88 73.09
C LYS A 40 82.33 32.37 74.49
N ASN A 41 82.29 31.06 74.71
CA ASN A 41 82.56 30.48 76.03
C ASN A 41 84.05 30.52 76.40
N ILE A 42 84.95 30.34 75.43
CA ILE A 42 86.41 30.34 75.66
C ILE A 42 86.90 31.73 76.11
N GLU A 43 86.33 32.80 75.56
CA GLU A 43 86.73 34.18 75.91
C GLU A 43 86.34 34.56 77.34
N ASN A 44 85.19 34.10 77.81
CA ASN A 44 84.73 34.35 79.19
C ASN A 44 85.66 33.70 80.23
N TYR A 45 86.10 32.47 79.98
CA TYR A 45 87.01 31.74 80.89
C TYR A 45 88.33 32.51 81.13
N LYS A 46 88.89 33.13 80.08
CA LYS A 46 90.15 33.91 80.19
C LYS A 46 90.03 35.08 81.18
N LYS A 47 88.90 35.79 81.19
CA LYS A 47 88.70 36.94 82.09
C LYS A 47 88.60 36.53 83.55
N GLU A 48 87.95 35.41 83.84
CA GLU A 48 87.79 34.93 85.23
C GLU A 48 89.11 34.49 85.86
N ALA A 49 90.00 33.86 85.08
CA ALA A 49 91.29 33.38 85.58
C ALA A 49 92.17 34.51 86.16
N TYR A 50 92.22 35.66 85.49
CA TYR A 50 92.99 36.83 85.96
C TYR A 50 92.42 37.45 87.24
N LEU A 51 91.09 37.60 87.31
CA LEU A 51 90.42 38.18 88.47
C LEU A 51 90.64 37.33 89.73
N LYS A 52 90.58 36.00 89.58
CA LYS A 52 90.81 35.06 90.67
C LYS A 52 92.21 35.21 91.28
N LYS A 53 93.22 35.48 90.44
CA LYS A 53 94.61 35.60 90.89
C LYS A 53 94.89 36.88 91.68
N GLU A 54 94.22 37.98 91.32
CA GLU A 54 94.27 39.25 92.05
C GLU A 54 93.71 39.12 93.48
N VAL A 55 92.56 38.47 93.64
CA VAL A 55 91.94 38.23 94.95
C VAL A 55 92.85 37.38 95.84
N GLU A 56 93.54 36.39 95.27
CA GLU A 56 94.47 35.52 95.99
C GLU A 56 95.62 36.33 96.63
N LEU A 57 96.27 37.22 95.87
CA LEU A 57 97.37 38.06 96.37
C LEU A 57 96.92 39.04 97.46
N LYS A 58 95.73 39.64 97.33
CA LYS A 58 95.16 40.52 98.35
C LYS A 58 95.00 39.79 99.69
N ASN A 59 94.52 38.55 99.65
CA ASN A 59 94.33 37.73 100.86
C ASN A 59 95.67 37.42 101.54
N TYR A 60 96.72 37.12 100.77
CA TYR A 60 98.05 36.87 101.32
C TYR A 60 98.65 38.10 102.01
N VAL A 61 98.56 39.29 101.40
CA VAL A 61 99.02 40.53 102.05
C VAL A 61 98.21 40.85 103.30
N THR A 62 96.89 40.66 103.26
CA THR A 62 96.03 40.90 104.43
C THR A 62 96.41 40.00 105.61
N LEU A 63 96.78 38.74 105.34
CA LEU A 63 97.28 37.82 106.37
C LEU A 63 98.61 38.33 106.97
N ALA A 64 99.56 38.71 106.12
CA ALA A 64 100.84 39.28 106.56
C ALA A 64 100.64 40.58 107.36
N TYR A 65 99.72 41.45 106.93
CA TYR A 65 99.30 42.65 107.66
C TYR A 65 98.78 42.31 109.05
N LYS A 66 97.89 41.33 109.17
CA LYS A 66 97.32 40.91 110.46
C LYS A 66 98.39 40.34 111.40
N ILE A 67 99.38 39.64 110.88
CA ILE A 67 100.51 39.17 111.67
C ILE A 67 101.29 40.37 112.23
N VAL A 68 101.62 41.37 111.40
CA VAL A 68 102.27 42.60 111.87
C VAL A 68 101.42 43.34 112.91
N GLU A 69 100.10 43.42 112.73
CA GLU A 69 99.17 44.02 113.69
C GLU A 69 99.15 43.30 115.05
N ILE A 70 99.19 41.95 115.05
CA ILE A 70 99.27 41.16 116.29
C ILE A 70 100.54 41.48 117.06
N TYR A 71 101.68 41.62 116.37
CA TYR A 71 102.92 42.04 117.02
C TYR A 71 102.81 43.48 117.53
N TYR A 72 102.27 44.42 116.76
CA TYR A 72 102.08 45.79 117.21
C TYR A 72 101.25 45.91 118.50
N ASN A 73 100.21 45.08 118.67
CA ASN A 73 99.38 45.08 119.87
C ASN A 73 100.09 44.58 121.14
N LYS A 74 101.29 44.00 121.04
CA LYS A 74 102.14 43.63 122.18
C LYS A 74 103.05 44.77 122.65
N VAL A 75 103.08 45.90 121.94
CA VAL A 75 103.87 47.09 122.32
C VAL A 75 103.26 47.73 123.57
N ASP A 76 104.09 47.96 124.59
CA ASP A 76 103.66 48.58 125.85
C ASP A 76 103.23 50.03 125.61
N ALA A 77 102.29 50.55 126.43
CA ALA A 77 101.69 51.87 126.21
C ALA A 77 102.71 53.04 126.24
N ASP A 78 103.84 52.88 126.92
CA ASP A 78 104.96 53.84 126.95
C ASP A 78 105.97 53.66 125.79
N LYS A 79 105.75 52.64 124.95
CA LYS A 79 106.57 52.24 123.79
C LYS A 79 108.00 51.81 124.11
N SER A 80 108.30 51.46 125.37
CA SER A 80 109.65 51.05 125.77
C SER A 80 110.17 49.78 125.05
N ASN A 81 109.27 48.86 124.66
CA ASN A 81 109.61 47.60 123.98
C ASN A 81 109.40 47.61 122.45
N GLU A 82 109.04 48.74 121.83
CA GLU A 82 108.59 48.82 120.42
C GLU A 82 109.62 48.28 119.40
N LYS A 83 110.92 48.58 119.60
CA LYS A 83 111.99 48.14 118.67
C LYS A 83 112.23 46.62 118.69
N GLU A 84 112.12 45.99 119.86
CA GLU A 84 112.31 44.55 120.00
C GLU A 84 111.19 43.80 119.28
N ILE A 85 109.95 44.24 119.50
CA ILE A 85 108.76 43.65 118.87
C ILE A 85 108.75 43.87 117.35
N GLN A 86 109.22 45.03 116.87
CA GLN A 86 109.43 45.24 115.43
C GLN A 86 110.39 44.20 114.83
N GLN A 87 111.51 43.88 115.50
CA GLN A 87 112.44 42.87 114.98
C GLN A 87 111.82 41.46 114.95
N GLU A 88 111.04 41.08 115.96
CA GLU A 88 110.31 39.82 115.95
C GLU A 88 109.30 39.75 114.79
N ALA A 89 108.55 40.84 114.56
CA ALA A 89 107.58 40.93 113.47
C ALA A 89 108.28 40.79 112.09
N LEU A 90 109.43 41.46 111.89
CA LEU A 90 110.18 41.37 110.64
C LEU A 90 110.68 39.95 110.38
N LYS A 91 111.17 39.26 111.41
CA LYS A 91 111.61 37.87 111.28
C LYS A 91 110.44 36.95 110.92
N ALA A 92 109.29 37.13 111.58
CA ALA A 92 108.08 36.37 111.27
C ALA A 92 107.63 36.56 109.82
N ILE A 93 107.62 37.80 109.30
CA ILE A 93 107.24 38.05 107.90
C ILE A 93 108.30 37.57 106.90
N ALA A 94 109.59 37.64 107.24
CA ALA A 94 110.67 37.19 106.36
C ALA A 94 110.63 35.69 106.07
N ASP A 95 110.26 34.89 107.08
CA ASP A 95 110.18 33.43 106.98
C ASP A 95 108.89 32.94 106.30
N LEU A 96 107.90 33.81 106.06
CA LEU A 96 106.65 33.44 105.38
C LEU A 96 106.87 33.18 103.89
N LYS A 97 106.44 32.00 103.45
CA LYS A 97 106.41 31.55 102.06
C LYS A 97 105.04 30.99 101.68
N TYR A 98 104.62 31.19 100.43
CA TYR A 98 103.39 30.57 99.90
C TYR A 98 103.53 30.22 98.41
N ALA A 99 102.56 29.46 97.89
CA ALA A 99 102.54 28.96 96.51
C ALA A 99 103.91 28.37 96.09
N ASN A 100 104.52 28.88 95.01
CA ASN A 100 105.80 28.42 94.49
C ASN A 100 107.00 29.14 95.13
N ASN A 101 107.08 29.09 96.46
CA ASN A 101 108.15 29.71 97.26
C ASN A 101 108.18 31.26 97.17
N ASP A 102 107.02 31.85 96.87
CA ASP A 102 106.80 33.30 96.87
C ASP A 102 106.95 33.87 98.27
N TYR A 103 107.23 35.16 98.36
CA TYR A 103 107.75 35.78 99.57
C TYR A 103 107.14 37.16 99.82
N PHE A 104 107.18 37.60 101.07
CA PHE A 104 106.77 38.94 101.46
C PHE A 104 107.98 39.86 101.62
N TRP A 105 107.82 41.15 101.34
CA TRP A 105 108.79 42.17 101.70
C TRP A 105 108.09 43.34 102.40
N ILE A 106 108.87 44.18 103.09
CA ILE A 106 108.40 45.37 103.79
C ILE A 106 109.30 46.55 103.45
N ASN A 107 108.72 47.62 102.90
CA ASN A 107 109.34 48.94 102.77
C ASN A 107 108.50 49.99 103.50
N ASP A 108 109.01 51.18 103.76
CA ASP A 108 108.20 52.26 104.33
C ASP A 108 107.67 53.23 103.27
N SER A 109 106.95 54.28 103.70
CA SER A 109 106.39 55.29 102.80
C SER A 109 107.43 56.29 102.27
N SER A 110 108.63 56.34 102.88
CA SER A 110 109.81 57.08 102.40
C SER A 110 110.69 56.23 101.45
N PRO A 111 110.03 55.38 100.66
CA PRO A 111 110.49 54.09 100.14
C PRO A 111 111.82 53.54 100.68
N LYS A 112 112.01 53.47 101.99
CA LYS A 112 113.16 52.77 102.57
C LYS A 112 112.82 51.30 102.75
N MET A 113 113.72 50.39 102.38
CA MET A 113 113.48 48.97 102.63
C MET A 113 113.63 48.67 104.12
N ILE A 114 112.64 48.05 104.71
CA ILE A 114 112.68 47.60 106.10
C ILE A 114 113.15 46.14 106.15
N MET A 115 112.57 45.27 105.33
CA MET A 115 112.95 43.87 105.22
C MET A 115 112.61 43.29 103.85
N HIS A 116 113.58 42.62 103.23
CA HIS A 116 113.38 41.79 102.06
C HIS A 116 114.10 40.44 102.28
N PRO A 117 113.39 39.29 102.17
CA PRO A 117 113.95 38.00 102.58
C PRO A 117 114.92 37.41 101.54
N ILE A 118 114.66 37.66 100.25
CA ILE A 118 115.53 37.17 99.17
C ILE A 118 116.72 38.11 98.89
N ASN A 119 116.48 39.43 98.85
CA ASN A 119 117.51 40.43 98.57
C ASN A 119 117.82 41.27 99.82
N ALA A 120 118.42 40.64 100.82
CA ALA A 120 118.74 41.27 102.10
C ALA A 120 119.66 42.50 101.99
N ALA A 121 120.41 42.64 100.88
CA ALA A 121 121.27 43.81 100.61
C ALA A 121 120.50 45.12 100.38
N LEU A 122 119.17 45.05 100.26
CA LEU A 122 118.29 46.23 100.18
C LEU A 122 117.92 46.76 101.57
N ASN A 123 117.93 45.94 102.61
CA ASN A 123 117.44 46.31 103.94
C ASN A 123 118.18 47.55 104.48
N GLY A 124 117.43 48.54 104.95
CA GLY A 124 117.93 49.80 105.48
C GLY A 124 118.31 50.86 104.43
N LYS A 125 118.26 50.55 103.12
CA LYS A 125 118.55 51.52 102.04
C LYS A 125 117.31 52.30 101.63
N ASP A 126 117.52 53.56 101.23
CA ASP A 126 116.54 54.39 100.53
C ASP A 126 116.39 53.89 99.08
N LEU A 127 115.16 53.55 98.68
CA LEU A 127 114.81 53.04 97.35
C LEU A 127 114.01 54.03 96.51
N SER A 128 113.95 55.32 96.90
CA SER A 128 113.29 56.37 96.12
C SER A 128 113.83 56.53 94.69
N SER A 129 115.13 56.26 94.48
CA SER A 129 115.76 56.26 93.16
C SER A 129 115.71 54.91 92.44
N TYR A 130 115.23 53.84 93.09
CA TYR A 130 115.21 52.50 92.52
C TYR A 130 114.10 52.37 91.46
N ALA A 131 114.48 51.95 90.26
CA ALA A 131 113.58 51.65 89.15
C ALA A 131 113.74 50.20 88.69
N ASP A 132 112.67 49.62 88.17
CA ASP A 132 112.73 48.34 87.47
C ASP A 132 113.45 48.48 86.11
N PRO A 133 113.75 47.38 85.39
CA PRO A 133 114.48 47.41 84.12
C PRO A 133 113.82 48.24 83.02
N TYR A 134 112.53 48.56 83.14
CA TYR A 134 111.79 49.40 82.20
C TYR A 134 111.58 50.84 82.72
N GLY A 135 112.30 51.22 83.78
CA GLY A 135 112.33 52.57 84.34
C GLY A 135 111.23 52.89 85.34
N LYS A 136 110.37 51.92 85.71
CA LYS A 136 109.30 52.16 86.68
C LYS A 136 109.88 52.23 88.09
N LYS A 137 109.71 53.37 88.77
CA LYS A 137 110.08 53.55 90.17
C LYS A 137 109.10 52.82 91.10
N LEU A 138 109.19 51.49 91.12
CA LEU A 138 108.17 50.62 91.71
C LEU A 138 107.92 50.88 93.20
N PHE A 139 108.94 51.17 94.01
CA PHE A 139 108.78 51.41 95.44
C PHE A 139 108.11 52.77 95.73
N ILE A 140 108.33 53.78 94.88
CA ILE A 140 107.53 55.03 94.93
C ILE A 140 106.07 54.72 94.61
N GLU A 141 105.82 53.92 93.57
CA GLU A 141 104.45 53.59 93.17
C GLU A 141 103.72 52.76 94.23
N MET A 142 104.43 51.82 94.88
CA MET A 142 103.91 51.06 96.01
C MET A 142 103.63 51.96 97.22
N ALA A 143 104.54 52.89 97.52
CA ALA A 143 104.34 53.89 98.57
C ALA A 143 103.12 54.76 98.29
N LYS A 144 103.00 55.26 97.06
CA LYS A 144 101.87 56.07 96.61
C LYS A 144 100.55 55.30 96.72
N ILE A 145 100.44 54.12 96.09
CA ILE A 145 99.20 53.34 96.08
C ILE A 145 98.77 52.92 97.47
N SER A 146 99.72 52.50 98.32
CA SER A 146 99.39 52.05 99.68
C SER A 146 99.03 53.21 100.61
N THR A 147 99.45 54.44 100.28
CA THR A 147 99.08 55.65 101.03
C THR A 147 97.75 56.23 100.55
N GLU A 148 97.48 56.19 99.23
CA GLU A 148 96.21 56.63 98.65
C GLU A 148 95.05 55.65 98.97
N ASN A 149 95.35 54.36 99.11
CA ASN A 149 94.35 53.33 99.42
C ASN A 149 94.75 52.50 100.63
N LYS A 150 94.08 52.74 101.77
CA LYS A 150 94.30 52.02 103.03
C LYS A 150 94.10 50.50 102.93
N SER A 151 93.30 50.04 101.97
CA SER A 151 93.07 48.61 101.75
C SER A 151 94.25 47.94 101.05
N GLY A 152 95.19 48.72 100.53
CA GLY A 152 96.24 48.26 99.63
C GLY A 152 95.82 48.32 98.16
N GLY A 153 96.76 48.05 97.27
CA GLY A 153 96.51 48.05 95.84
C GLY A 153 97.53 47.26 95.04
N LEU A 154 97.17 47.03 93.78
CA LEU A 154 97.98 46.26 92.84
C LEU A 154 98.97 47.15 92.10
N VAL A 155 100.23 46.72 92.10
CA VAL A 155 101.30 47.33 91.33
C VAL A 155 101.87 46.28 90.39
N LYS A 156 101.77 46.56 89.09
CA LYS A 156 102.46 45.78 88.06
C LYS A 156 103.83 46.37 87.79
N TYR A 157 104.86 45.54 87.77
CA TYR A 157 106.24 45.93 87.52
C TYR A 157 107.03 44.69 87.12
N TRP A 158 108.27 44.89 86.72
CA TRP A 158 109.14 43.80 86.33
C TRP A 158 110.10 43.46 87.46
N TRP A 159 110.15 42.19 87.85
CA TRP A 159 111.00 41.74 88.95
C TRP A 159 111.61 40.37 88.65
N ASP A 160 112.85 40.17 89.08
CA ASP A 160 113.54 38.89 88.93
C ASP A 160 112.85 37.79 89.75
N LYS A 161 112.77 36.58 89.20
CA LYS A 161 112.31 35.39 89.94
C LYS A 161 113.35 35.02 91.02
N PRO A 162 112.95 34.57 92.23
CA PRO A 162 113.85 34.29 93.37
C PRO A 162 115.08 33.41 93.07
N ASN A 163 115.05 32.61 92.01
CA ASN A 163 116.06 31.62 91.64
C ASN A 163 116.78 31.93 90.30
N LYS A 164 116.54 33.09 89.68
CA LYS A 164 117.18 33.51 88.42
C LYS A 164 117.54 35.00 88.46
N LYS A 165 118.82 35.30 88.69
CA LYS A 165 119.34 36.68 88.70
C LYS A 165 119.40 37.24 87.27
N ASN A 166 118.92 38.46 87.04
CA ASN A 166 118.82 39.16 85.75
C ASN A 166 117.78 38.61 84.73
N ASP A 167 116.69 37.99 85.18
CA ASP A 167 115.56 37.56 84.31
C ASP A 167 114.24 38.21 84.81
N PRO A 168 114.06 39.52 84.56
CA PRO A 168 112.88 40.22 85.03
C PRO A 168 111.66 39.69 84.27
N LYS A 169 110.62 39.26 85.02
CA LYS A 169 109.30 38.90 84.47
C LYS A 169 108.25 39.88 84.96
N GLU A 170 107.20 40.07 84.16
CA GLU A 170 106.08 40.91 84.57
C GLU A 170 105.43 40.28 85.80
N LYS A 171 105.51 41.01 86.90
CA LYS A 171 105.01 40.65 88.20
C LYS A 171 103.94 41.65 88.57
N PHE A 172 102.82 41.15 89.08
CA PHE A 172 101.82 41.99 89.70
C PHE A 172 101.78 41.65 91.19
N SER A 173 101.97 42.68 92.00
CA SER A 173 102.03 42.54 93.45
C SER A 173 100.96 43.37 94.11
N TYR A 174 100.37 42.81 95.16
CA TYR A 174 99.55 43.57 96.07
C TYR A 174 100.44 44.15 97.18
N VAL A 175 100.22 45.41 97.54
CA VAL A 175 100.92 46.09 98.63
C VAL A 175 99.92 46.78 99.53
N GLN A 176 100.16 46.74 100.84
CA GLN A 176 99.29 47.38 101.83
C GLN A 176 100.09 48.01 102.96
N LYS A 177 99.71 49.22 103.36
CA LYS A 177 100.38 49.99 104.40
C LYS A 177 99.81 49.72 105.78
N PHE A 178 100.64 49.22 106.68
CA PHE A 178 100.44 49.17 108.12
C PHE A 178 100.86 50.52 108.74
N GLU A 179 99.87 51.41 108.90
CA GLU A 179 100.07 52.80 109.35
C GLU A 179 100.88 52.96 110.64
N PRO A 180 100.68 52.17 111.72
CA PRO A 180 101.33 52.46 113.00
C PRO A 180 102.88 52.43 112.98
N TRP A 181 103.47 51.66 112.08
CA TRP A 181 104.93 51.59 111.88
C TRP A 181 105.39 52.14 110.53
N ASP A 182 104.47 52.72 109.76
CA ASP A 182 104.69 53.15 108.39
C ASP A 182 105.18 52.03 107.45
N TRP A 183 104.82 50.77 107.74
CA TRP A 183 105.32 49.60 107.00
C TRP A 183 104.39 49.19 105.88
N ILE A 184 104.88 49.19 104.65
CA ILE A 184 104.21 48.70 103.45
C ILE A 184 104.62 47.28 103.20
N ILE A 185 103.68 46.36 103.39
CA ILE A 185 103.87 44.93 103.23
C ILE A 185 103.42 44.55 101.83
N GLY A 186 104.27 43.84 101.09
CA GLY A 186 104.02 43.47 99.71
C GLY A 186 104.27 42.00 99.42
N THR A 187 103.48 41.44 98.49
CA THR A 187 103.80 40.19 97.79
C THR A 187 103.15 40.14 96.41
N GLY A 188 103.59 39.25 95.51
CA GLY A 188 103.06 39.20 94.14
C GLY A 188 103.32 37.92 93.37
N ALA A 189 102.64 37.78 92.22
CA ALA A 189 102.71 36.65 91.30
C ALA A 189 103.08 37.09 89.87
N TYR A 190 103.53 36.15 89.05
CA TYR A 190 103.95 36.39 87.67
C TYR A 190 102.81 36.12 86.67
N VAL A 191 102.75 36.89 85.58
CA VAL A 191 101.65 36.84 84.58
C VAL A 191 101.63 35.55 83.76
N ASP A 192 102.79 34.96 83.48
CA ASP A 192 102.96 33.77 82.65
C ASP A 192 102.22 32.52 83.19
N ASP A 193 102.08 32.43 84.51
CA ASP A 193 101.42 31.29 85.16
C ASP A 193 99.88 31.27 84.91
N VAL A 194 99.24 32.41 84.64
CA VAL A 194 97.78 32.49 84.39
C VAL A 194 97.43 32.17 82.93
N GLU A 195 98.28 32.53 81.97
CA GLU A 195 97.98 32.34 80.54
C GLU A 195 98.06 30.87 80.09
N THR A 196 98.89 30.07 80.78
CA THR A 196 99.04 28.64 80.49
C THR A 196 97.75 27.86 80.79
N GLU A 197 96.99 28.22 81.82
CA GLU A 197 95.72 27.57 82.17
C GLU A 197 94.62 27.81 81.12
N VAL A 198 94.62 28.97 80.46
CA VAL A 198 93.60 29.33 79.46
C VAL A 198 93.76 28.54 78.16
N ALA A 199 95.00 28.20 77.78
CA ALA A 199 95.27 27.45 76.55
C ALA A 199 94.73 26.00 76.61
N LEU A 200 94.85 25.33 77.76
CA LEU A 200 94.38 23.95 77.94
C LEU A 200 92.85 23.82 77.80
N MET A 201 92.10 24.83 78.24
CA MET A 201 90.64 24.82 78.13
C MET A 201 90.15 24.86 76.67
N LYS A 202 90.88 25.57 75.80
CA LYS A 202 90.50 25.73 74.39
C LYS A 202 90.49 24.41 73.61
N ASP A 203 91.42 23.51 73.91
CA ASP A 203 91.52 22.20 73.23
C ASP A 203 90.40 21.24 73.66
N ILE A 204 89.97 21.29 74.92
CA ILE A 204 88.89 20.44 75.43
C ILE A 204 87.57 20.76 74.71
N VAL A 205 87.23 22.04 74.57
CA VAL A 205 85.95 22.47 73.97
C VAL A 205 85.84 22.07 72.49
N ASN A 206 86.93 22.16 71.72
CA ASN A 206 86.91 21.81 70.30
C ASN A 206 86.61 20.33 70.06
N LYS A 207 87.15 19.44 70.91
CA LYS A 207 86.98 18.00 70.77
C LYS A 207 85.54 17.54 71.06
N GLU A 208 84.85 18.20 71.98
CA GLU A 208 83.44 17.89 72.26
C GLU A 208 82.51 18.25 71.10
N ILE A 209 82.81 19.32 70.35
CA ILE A 209 81.98 19.79 69.23
C ILE A 209 81.98 18.82 68.06
N GLU A 210 83.14 18.25 67.72
CA GLU A 210 83.24 17.28 66.62
C GLU A 210 82.34 16.06 66.86
N ASN A 211 82.27 15.58 68.10
CA ASN A 211 81.38 14.48 68.49
C ASN A 211 79.89 14.86 68.35
N ILE A 212 79.50 16.09 68.71
CA ILE A 212 78.11 16.55 68.61
C ILE A 212 77.67 16.58 67.12
N ILE A 213 78.52 17.10 66.22
CA ILE A 213 78.21 17.19 64.79
C ILE A 213 78.02 15.80 64.17
N PHE A 214 78.87 14.83 64.53
CA PHE A 214 78.77 13.46 64.00
C PHE A 214 77.43 12.79 64.36
N ASN A 215 77.00 12.91 65.62
CA ASN A 215 75.73 12.34 66.08
C ASN A 215 74.51 12.96 65.38
N LEU A 216 74.55 14.26 65.08
CA LEU A 216 73.49 14.98 64.38
C LEU A 216 73.26 14.43 62.95
N LEU A 217 74.33 14.14 62.22
CA LEU A 217 74.25 13.62 60.84
C LEU A 217 73.61 12.22 60.79
N VAL A 218 73.97 11.33 61.71
CA VAL A 218 73.41 9.97 61.78
C VAL A 218 71.91 10.01 62.09
N PHE A 219 71.50 10.87 63.02
CA PHE A 219 70.09 11.02 63.40
C PHE A 219 69.22 11.53 62.25
N SER A 220 69.72 12.50 61.48
CA SER A 220 69.04 13.07 60.31
C SER A 220 68.77 12.01 59.21
N LEU A 221 69.74 11.14 58.94
CA LEU A 221 69.60 10.06 57.95
C LEU A 221 68.54 9.04 58.37
N PHE A 222 68.50 8.67 59.65
CA PHE A 222 67.54 7.70 60.18
C PHE A 222 66.08 8.16 60.02
N LEU A 223 65.78 9.43 60.33
CA LEU A 223 64.44 9.99 60.18
C LEU A 223 63.96 10.02 58.72
N ALA A 224 64.84 10.32 57.78
CA ALA A 224 64.50 10.34 56.36
C ALA A 224 64.03 8.98 55.84
N VAL A 225 64.69 7.89 56.24
CA VAL A 225 64.33 6.52 55.82
C VAL A 225 62.94 6.13 56.32
N ILE A 226 62.64 6.39 57.60
CA ILE A 226 61.34 6.07 58.20
C ILE A 226 60.21 6.79 57.46
N PHE A 227 60.40 8.07 57.13
CA PHE A 227 59.38 8.86 56.46
C PHE A 227 59.04 8.33 55.07
N ILE A 228 60.03 7.84 54.32
CA ILE A 228 59.85 7.24 52.99
C ILE A 228 58.97 5.97 53.07
N PHE A 229 59.17 5.12 54.07
CA PHE A 229 58.36 3.91 54.25
C PHE A 229 56.90 4.22 54.57
N ILE A 230 56.67 5.16 55.50
CA ILE A 230 55.31 5.59 55.89
C ILE A 230 54.58 6.17 54.67
N TYR A 231 55.24 7.07 53.93
CA TYR A 231 54.65 7.70 52.75
C TYR A 231 54.23 6.68 51.67
N ASN A 232 55.11 5.71 51.37
CA ASN A 232 54.81 4.65 50.39
C ASN A 232 53.58 3.82 50.77
N TYR A 233 53.42 3.50 52.05
CA TYR A 233 52.26 2.76 52.55
C TYR A 233 50.95 3.51 52.28
N PHE A 234 50.91 4.81 52.57
CA PHE A 234 49.72 5.64 52.36
C PHE A 234 49.34 5.79 50.88
N VAL A 235 50.31 6.05 49.98
CA VAL A 235 50.03 6.17 48.53
C VAL A 235 49.44 4.88 47.96
N ASN A 236 49.96 3.73 48.40
CA ASN A 236 49.47 2.43 47.92
C ASN A 236 48.02 2.16 48.34
N GLN A 237 47.65 2.53 49.56
CA GLN A 237 46.29 2.33 50.07
C GLN A 237 45.29 3.36 49.56
N ALA A 238 45.69 4.63 49.46
CA ALA A 238 44.78 5.71 49.11
C ALA A 238 44.52 5.84 47.60
N ILE A 239 45.49 5.53 46.75
CA ILE A 239 45.39 5.80 45.30
C ILE A 239 45.47 4.51 44.47
N ILE A 240 46.50 3.69 44.71
CA ILE A 240 46.82 2.56 43.80
C ILE A 240 45.78 1.45 43.90
N LYS A 241 45.49 0.98 45.12
CA LYS A 241 44.57 -0.13 45.34
C LYS A 241 43.13 0.17 44.86
N PRO A 242 42.54 1.35 45.11
CA PRO A 242 41.23 1.71 44.56
C PRO A 242 41.18 1.74 43.02
N LEU A 243 42.21 2.29 42.37
CA LEU A 243 42.30 2.32 40.90
C LEU A 243 42.40 0.91 40.30
N THR A 244 43.18 0.02 40.91
CA THR A 244 43.29 -1.37 40.47
C THR A 244 41.95 -2.10 40.59
N ASN A 245 41.23 -1.94 41.71
CA ASN A 245 39.92 -2.57 41.90
C ASN A 245 38.88 -2.13 40.84
N ILE A 246 38.85 -0.84 40.48
CA ILE A 246 37.96 -0.34 39.42
C ILE A 246 38.31 -1.01 38.08
N ASN A 247 39.60 -1.08 37.75
CA ASN A 247 40.04 -1.71 36.51
C ASN A 247 39.70 -3.20 36.45
N GLU A 248 39.93 -3.94 37.54
CA GLU A 248 39.57 -5.36 37.65
C GLU A 248 38.05 -5.56 37.51
N ALA A 249 37.23 -4.73 38.15
CA ALA A 249 35.78 -4.81 38.04
C ALA A 249 35.26 -4.52 36.61
N ILE A 250 35.91 -3.60 35.88
CA ILE A 250 35.60 -3.33 34.47
C ILE A 250 35.94 -4.55 33.60
N VAL A 251 37.11 -5.15 33.80
CA VAL A 251 37.55 -6.33 33.02
C VAL A 251 36.64 -7.53 33.27
N ASP A 252 36.28 -7.80 34.53
CA ASP A 252 35.37 -8.90 34.89
C ASP A 252 33.98 -8.75 34.24
N MET A 253 33.50 -7.50 34.13
CA MET A 253 32.23 -7.18 33.46
C MET A 253 32.32 -7.32 31.93
N THR A 254 33.49 -7.09 31.33
CA THR A 254 33.69 -7.25 29.87
C THR A 254 33.91 -8.71 29.44
N ASP A 255 34.48 -9.55 30.30
CA ASP A 255 34.79 -10.96 29.99
C ASP A 255 33.58 -11.90 30.15
N GLY A 256 32.41 -11.35 30.52
CA GLY A 256 31.13 -12.08 30.53
C GLY A 256 31.01 -13.17 31.60
N LYS A 257 31.91 -13.19 32.59
CA LYS A 257 31.96 -14.20 33.67
C LYS A 257 31.55 -13.67 35.06
N GLY A 258 31.52 -12.35 35.24
CA GLY A 258 31.21 -11.71 36.52
C GLY A 258 29.73 -11.43 36.75
N ASN A 259 29.19 -11.84 37.89
CA ASN A 259 27.88 -11.40 38.45
C ASN A 259 27.95 -9.99 39.09
N ALA A 260 29.00 -9.22 38.81
CA ALA A 260 29.23 -7.93 39.45
C ALA A 260 28.30 -6.85 38.85
N ASP A 261 27.12 -6.70 39.45
CA ASP A 261 26.13 -5.66 39.09
C ASP A 261 26.54 -4.22 39.52
N HIS A 262 27.66 -4.09 40.23
CA HIS A 262 28.10 -2.84 40.87
C HIS A 262 29.59 -2.89 41.25
N ILE A 263 30.26 -1.73 41.25
CA ILE A 263 31.62 -1.53 41.73
C ILE A 263 31.58 -0.89 43.13
N ASP A 264 32.16 -1.54 44.14
CA ASP A 264 32.18 -1.04 45.52
C ASP A 264 32.91 0.30 45.67
N LYS A 265 32.18 1.33 46.11
CA LYS A 265 32.75 2.64 46.44
C LYS A 265 33.51 2.58 47.77
N LYS A 266 34.85 2.65 47.71
CA LYS A 266 35.74 2.64 48.90
C LYS A 266 36.31 4.01 49.29
N SER A 267 36.02 5.04 48.51
CA SER A 267 36.46 6.42 48.78
C SER A 267 35.36 7.43 48.45
N ASN A 268 35.44 8.62 49.04
CA ASN A 268 34.57 9.77 48.76
C ASN A 268 35.27 10.87 47.94
N ASP A 269 36.49 10.62 47.50
CA ASP A 269 37.28 11.51 46.63
C ASP A 269 36.89 11.38 45.14
N GLU A 270 37.75 11.87 44.24
CA GLU A 270 37.59 11.76 42.79
C GLU A 270 37.45 10.32 42.30
N ILE A 271 38.11 9.35 42.94
CA ILE A 271 38.02 7.93 42.62
C ILE A 271 36.64 7.38 43.01
N GLY A 272 36.10 7.85 44.15
CA GLY A 272 34.74 7.58 44.58
C GLY A 272 33.68 8.09 43.59
N LYS A 273 33.81 9.33 43.12
CA LYS A 273 32.89 9.93 42.12
C LYS A 273 32.95 9.22 40.77
N LEU A 274 34.14 8.78 40.36
CA LEU A 274 34.31 7.98 39.15
C LEU A 274 33.57 6.64 39.28
N THR A 275 33.68 6.00 40.45
CA THR A 275 32.95 4.76 40.77
C THR A 275 31.43 4.97 40.70
N ASP A 276 30.89 6.03 41.31
CA ASP A 276 29.46 6.38 41.23
C ASP A 276 28.98 6.60 39.78
N SER A 277 29.77 7.29 38.97
CA SER A 277 29.44 7.57 37.57
C SER A 277 29.37 6.28 36.75
N PHE A 278 30.33 5.37 36.96
CA PHE A 278 30.36 4.09 36.27
C PHE A 278 29.22 3.17 36.73
N ASN A 279 28.89 3.15 38.01
CA ASN A 279 27.74 2.43 38.55
C ASN A 279 26.40 2.94 37.98
N ASN A 280 26.25 4.25 37.81
CA ASN A 280 25.09 4.83 37.15
C ASN A 280 25.02 4.42 35.66
N TYR A 281 26.16 4.33 34.98
CA TYR A 281 26.22 3.83 33.62
C TYR A 281 25.81 2.35 33.52
N ILE A 282 26.31 1.48 34.40
CA ILE A 282 25.91 0.07 34.52
C ILE A 282 24.40 -0.05 34.73
N LYS A 283 23.86 0.72 35.68
CA LYS A 283 22.42 0.72 35.97
C LYS A 283 21.59 1.10 34.75
N LYS A 284 22.00 2.13 33.99
CA LYS A 284 21.33 2.55 32.76
C LYS A 284 21.42 1.51 31.64
N LEU A 285 22.57 0.85 31.48
CA LEU A 285 22.72 -0.25 30.53
C LEU A 285 21.78 -1.40 30.87
N LYS A 286 21.78 -1.85 32.13
CA LYS A 286 20.90 -2.94 32.59
C LYS A 286 19.42 -2.62 32.41
N SER A 287 19.00 -1.40 32.78
CA SER A 287 17.61 -0.99 32.55
C SER A 287 17.26 -0.93 31.06
N GLY A 288 18.17 -0.45 30.21
CA GLY A 288 17.99 -0.45 28.76
C GLY A 288 17.86 -1.87 28.17
N TYR A 289 18.71 -2.81 28.58
CA TYR A 289 18.60 -4.22 28.17
C TYR A 289 17.29 -4.86 28.61
N MET A 290 16.81 -4.55 29.83
CA MET A 290 15.51 -5.05 30.30
C MET A 290 14.32 -4.43 29.55
N GLU A 291 14.42 -3.16 29.15
CA GLU A 291 13.43 -2.52 28.27
C GLU A 291 13.40 -3.19 26.89
N ASP A 292 14.57 -3.37 26.26
CA ASP A 292 14.72 -4.04 24.96
C ASP A 292 14.13 -5.46 25.00
N ALA A 293 14.44 -6.25 26.03
CA ALA A 293 13.93 -7.61 26.19
C ALA A 293 12.39 -7.66 26.26
N LYS A 294 11.76 -6.71 26.96
CA LYS A 294 10.29 -6.62 27.04
C LYS A 294 9.64 -6.24 25.70
N VAL A 295 10.31 -5.41 24.89
CA VAL A 295 9.82 -5.10 23.54
C VAL A 295 9.89 -6.35 22.66
N ILE A 296 11.02 -7.08 22.68
CA ILE A 296 11.20 -8.30 21.89
C ILE A 296 10.16 -9.36 22.28
N GLU A 297 9.93 -9.60 23.58
CA GLU A 297 8.90 -10.53 24.05
C GLU A 297 7.50 -10.15 23.54
N ASN A 298 7.14 -8.86 23.59
CA ASN A 298 5.85 -8.40 23.07
C ASN A 298 5.78 -8.43 21.52
N VAL A 299 6.91 -8.25 20.82
CA VAL A 299 7.00 -8.45 19.37
C VAL A 299 6.66 -9.89 19.02
N ASP A 300 7.26 -10.87 19.70
CA ASP A 300 6.99 -12.30 19.45
C ASP A 300 5.51 -12.65 19.67
N GLU A 301 4.92 -12.16 20.77
CA GLU A 301 3.48 -12.34 21.05
C GLU A 301 2.59 -11.74 19.95
N VAL A 302 2.90 -10.53 19.48
CA VAL A 302 2.13 -9.86 18.43
C VAL A 302 2.30 -10.57 17.08
N ILE A 303 3.52 -11.02 16.76
CA ILE A 303 3.79 -11.80 15.55
C ILE A 303 2.97 -13.10 15.54
N GLU A 304 2.91 -13.82 16.66
CA GLU A 304 2.09 -15.04 16.76
C GLU A 304 0.61 -14.77 16.50
N LYS A 305 0.08 -13.66 17.04
CA LYS A 305 -1.31 -13.23 16.76
C LYS A 305 -1.52 -12.87 15.28
N VAL A 306 -0.56 -12.18 14.66
CA VAL A 306 -0.60 -11.80 13.24
C VAL A 306 -0.53 -13.04 12.34
N ILE A 307 0.31 -14.04 12.66
CA ILE A 307 0.38 -15.32 11.95
C ILE A 307 -0.98 -16.04 11.98
N ASN A 308 -1.70 -15.96 13.10
CA ASN A 308 -3.05 -16.48 13.26
C ASN A 308 -4.14 -15.61 12.60
N GLY A 309 -3.76 -14.54 11.88
CA GLY A 309 -4.67 -13.67 11.13
C GLY A 309 -5.22 -12.47 11.91
N PHE A 310 -4.79 -12.25 13.15
CA PHE A 310 -5.27 -11.13 13.98
C PHE A 310 -4.39 -9.87 13.82
N TYR A 311 -4.70 -9.05 12.82
CA TYR A 311 -3.95 -7.82 12.51
C TYR A 311 -4.36 -6.58 13.34
N VAL A 312 -5.12 -6.76 14.42
CA VAL A 312 -5.57 -5.65 15.30
C VAL A 312 -4.59 -5.34 16.42
N TYR A 313 -3.69 -6.27 16.75
CA TYR A 313 -2.74 -6.15 17.84
C TYR A 313 -1.50 -5.35 17.42
N LYS A 314 -0.98 -4.55 18.35
CA LYS A 314 0.22 -3.73 18.15
C LYS A 314 1.24 -4.04 19.24
N VAL A 315 2.50 -3.82 18.92
CA VAL A 315 3.58 -3.84 19.91
C VAL A 315 3.45 -2.56 20.73
N GLU A 316 3.12 -2.72 22.01
CA GLU A 316 2.82 -1.63 22.94
C GLU A 316 4.03 -1.26 23.81
N LYS A 317 4.92 -2.22 24.08
CA LYS A 317 6.11 -1.97 24.88
C LYS A 317 7.07 -1.04 24.13
N THR A 318 7.79 -0.22 24.89
CA THR A 318 8.72 0.81 24.37
C THR A 318 10.11 0.58 24.92
N SER A 319 11.11 1.09 24.21
CA SER A 319 12.50 1.11 24.64
C SER A 319 13.11 2.49 24.49
N SER A 320 14.08 2.81 25.34
CA SER A 320 14.94 3.99 25.16
C SER A 320 15.90 3.87 23.97
N ASN A 321 16.05 2.67 23.38
CA ASN A 321 16.89 2.40 22.22
C ASN A 321 16.19 2.83 20.89
N PRO A 322 16.71 3.84 20.18
CA PRO A 322 16.06 4.37 18.97
C PRO A 322 15.88 3.35 17.84
N GLN A 323 16.75 2.33 17.75
CA GLN A 323 16.64 1.29 16.73
C GLN A 323 15.48 0.33 17.03
N ILE A 324 15.29 -0.04 18.30
CA ILE A 324 14.18 -0.89 18.74
C ILE A 324 12.85 -0.13 18.60
N GLU A 325 12.83 1.16 18.92
CA GLU A 325 11.66 2.03 18.68
C GLU A 325 11.29 2.12 17.20
N LYS A 326 12.29 2.28 16.33
CA LYS A 326 12.07 2.29 14.87
C LYS A 326 11.50 0.95 14.39
N LEU A 327 12.05 -0.18 14.85
CA LEU A 327 11.56 -1.52 14.52
C LEU A 327 10.10 -1.70 14.96
N ARG A 328 9.78 -1.34 16.21
CA ARG A 328 8.40 -1.37 16.73
C ARG A 328 7.45 -0.59 15.82
N ASN A 329 7.81 0.64 15.48
CA ASN A 329 6.98 1.51 14.64
C ASN A 329 6.80 0.93 13.23
N SER A 330 7.85 0.35 12.64
CA SER A 330 7.77 -0.32 11.35
C SER A 330 6.86 -1.56 11.39
N ILE A 331 6.95 -2.40 12.42
CA ILE A 331 6.07 -3.56 12.61
C ILE A 331 4.61 -3.11 12.77
N ASN A 332 4.35 -2.14 13.64
CA ASN A 332 3.01 -1.61 13.85
C ASN A 332 2.41 -0.99 12.57
N SER A 333 3.23 -0.29 11.79
CA SER A 333 2.81 0.28 10.50
C SER A 333 2.48 -0.82 9.47
N MET A 334 3.29 -1.87 9.40
CA MET A 334 3.04 -3.04 8.55
C MET A 334 1.72 -3.73 8.92
N ILE A 335 1.50 -3.99 10.22
CA ILE A 335 0.28 -4.62 10.73
C ILE A 335 -0.94 -3.76 10.40
N GLU A 336 -0.90 -2.47 10.75
CA GLU A 336 -1.99 -1.53 10.51
C GLU A 336 -2.34 -1.45 9.02
N LYS A 337 -1.34 -1.29 8.15
CA LYS A 337 -1.59 -1.16 6.71
C LYS A 337 -2.14 -2.45 6.11
N THR A 338 -1.66 -3.61 6.57
CA THR A 338 -2.18 -4.90 6.14
C THR A 338 -3.62 -5.10 6.61
N ASN A 339 -3.93 -4.74 7.86
CA ASN A 339 -5.28 -4.80 8.41
C ASN A 339 -6.26 -3.95 7.59
N GLN A 340 -5.90 -2.70 7.30
CA GLN A 340 -6.72 -1.78 6.52
C GLN A 340 -7.02 -2.33 5.11
N ASN A 341 -6.01 -2.90 4.47
CA ASN A 341 -6.15 -3.52 3.15
C ASN A 341 -7.09 -4.75 3.19
N LEU A 342 -6.92 -5.64 4.17
CA LEU A 342 -7.75 -6.84 4.33
C LEU A 342 -9.19 -6.49 4.68
N LEU A 343 -9.41 -5.53 5.59
CA LEU A 343 -10.74 -5.04 5.94
C LEU A 343 -11.44 -4.40 4.74
N GLY A 344 -10.72 -3.57 3.97
CA GLY A 344 -11.25 -2.99 2.75
C GLY A 344 -11.69 -4.07 1.76
N LEU A 345 -10.87 -5.09 1.55
CA LEU A 345 -11.17 -6.21 0.64
C LEU A 345 -12.38 -7.01 1.14
N ASN A 346 -12.40 -7.32 2.43
CA ASN A 346 -13.49 -8.05 3.07
C ASN A 346 -14.81 -7.28 2.99
N ASN A 347 -14.79 -5.95 3.13
CA ASN A 347 -15.99 -5.12 2.99
C ASN A 347 -16.56 -5.20 1.57
N ILE A 348 -15.71 -5.16 0.53
CA ILE A 348 -16.18 -5.36 -0.86
C ILE A 348 -16.79 -6.75 -1.04
N LEU A 349 -16.20 -7.79 -0.46
CA LEU A 349 -16.73 -9.15 -0.53
C LEU A 349 -18.04 -9.31 0.25
N ILE A 350 -18.21 -8.62 1.38
CA ILE A 350 -19.48 -8.54 2.12
C ILE A 350 -20.54 -7.86 1.26
N ASP A 351 -20.21 -6.75 0.61
CA ASP A 351 -21.13 -6.06 -0.30
C ASP A 351 -21.59 -7.02 -1.41
N TYR A 352 -20.66 -7.75 -2.04
CA TYR A 352 -21.01 -8.75 -3.06
C TYR A 352 -21.87 -9.88 -2.49
N GLY A 353 -21.57 -10.38 -1.29
CA GLY A 353 -22.40 -11.37 -0.59
C GLY A 353 -23.82 -10.88 -0.32
N SER A 354 -24.00 -9.57 -0.14
CA SER A 354 -25.31 -8.91 0.00
C SER A 354 -25.95 -8.52 -1.34
N SER A 355 -25.43 -8.99 -2.48
CA SER A 355 -25.86 -8.64 -3.84
C SER A 355 -25.69 -7.15 -4.19
N ASN A 356 -24.74 -6.46 -3.55
CA ASN A 356 -24.34 -5.10 -3.87
C ASN A 356 -23.01 -5.09 -4.64
N PHE A 357 -23.10 -5.06 -5.97
CA PHE A 357 -21.98 -5.01 -6.91
C PHE A 357 -21.62 -3.59 -7.37
N SER A 358 -22.22 -2.55 -6.79
CA SER A 358 -21.92 -1.16 -7.12
C SER A 358 -20.51 -0.78 -6.62
N LEU A 359 -19.63 -0.39 -7.54
CA LEU A 359 -18.25 -0.01 -7.24
C LEU A 359 -18.10 1.39 -6.62
N ASN A 360 -19.21 2.07 -6.29
CA ASN A 360 -19.19 3.46 -5.85
C ASN A 360 -18.94 3.64 -4.34
N ASP A 361 -19.27 2.63 -3.53
CA ASP A 361 -19.33 2.78 -2.05
C ASP A 361 -18.05 2.29 -1.34
N SER A 362 -17.23 1.43 -1.97
CA SER A 362 -16.16 0.69 -1.29
C SER A 362 -14.78 1.01 -1.89
N LYS A 363 -14.28 2.21 -1.58
CA LYS A 363 -12.97 2.71 -2.06
C LYS A 363 -11.83 2.18 -1.21
N ILE A 364 -11.27 1.03 -1.60
CA ILE A 364 -9.83 0.85 -1.37
C ILE A 364 -9.14 1.81 -2.34
N ASP A 365 -8.33 2.71 -1.80
CA ASP A 365 -7.50 3.59 -2.60
C ASP A 365 -6.43 2.75 -3.32
N THR A 366 -6.75 2.30 -4.53
CA THR A 366 -5.89 1.46 -5.38
C THR A 366 -4.57 2.14 -5.71
N SER A 367 -4.46 3.47 -5.56
CA SER A 367 -3.21 4.21 -5.73
C SER A 367 -2.22 3.99 -4.57
N LYS A 368 -2.69 3.54 -3.41
CA LYS A 368 -1.89 3.37 -2.17
C LYS A 368 -1.61 1.91 -1.83
N VAL A 369 -1.92 1.01 -2.73
CA VAL A 369 -1.79 -0.44 -2.55
C VAL A 369 -0.97 -0.97 -3.72
N GLY A 370 0.08 -1.74 -3.43
CA GLY A 370 0.95 -2.36 -4.44
C GLY A 370 0.97 -3.88 -4.34
N GLY A 371 1.74 -4.53 -5.22
CA GLY A 371 1.99 -5.98 -5.16
C GLY A 371 0.71 -6.84 -5.22
N ILE A 372 0.67 -7.91 -4.42
CA ILE A 372 -0.43 -8.88 -4.40
C ILE A 372 -1.76 -8.28 -3.95
N VAL A 373 -1.74 -7.34 -3.01
CA VAL A 373 -2.97 -6.73 -2.50
C VAL A 373 -3.65 -5.92 -3.61
N SER A 374 -2.88 -5.17 -4.40
CA SER A 374 -3.40 -4.46 -5.58
C SER A 374 -4.06 -5.42 -6.58
N SER A 375 -3.43 -6.58 -6.82
CA SER A 375 -4.01 -7.63 -7.67
C SER A 375 -5.30 -8.22 -7.08
N LEU A 376 -5.38 -8.46 -5.76
CA LEU A 376 -6.60 -8.92 -5.09
C LEU A 376 -7.74 -7.91 -5.21
N VAL A 377 -7.44 -6.62 -5.03
CA VAL A 377 -8.43 -5.55 -5.20
C VAL A 377 -8.91 -5.48 -6.64
N ALA A 378 -8.00 -5.52 -7.61
CA ALA A 378 -8.34 -5.53 -9.04
C ALA A 378 -9.21 -6.75 -9.40
N SER A 379 -8.81 -7.96 -9.00
CA SER A 379 -9.61 -9.18 -9.24
C SER A 379 -10.99 -9.11 -8.59
N THR A 380 -11.09 -8.57 -7.38
CA THR A 380 -12.37 -8.41 -6.69
C THR A 380 -13.25 -7.40 -7.43
N GLN A 381 -12.72 -6.23 -7.79
CA GLN A 381 -13.45 -5.24 -8.58
C GLN A 381 -13.91 -5.77 -9.93
N LEU A 382 -13.09 -6.60 -10.60
CA LEU A 382 -13.48 -7.27 -11.85
C LEU A 382 -14.69 -8.20 -11.65
N ILE A 383 -14.79 -8.91 -10.53
CA ILE A 383 -15.98 -9.72 -10.21
C ILE A 383 -17.22 -8.83 -10.16
N GLY A 384 -17.18 -7.72 -9.42
CA GLY A 384 -18.32 -6.80 -9.34
C GLY A 384 -18.68 -6.17 -10.69
N ALA A 385 -17.68 -5.83 -11.51
CA ALA A 385 -17.89 -5.32 -12.85
C ALA A 385 -18.55 -6.36 -13.77
N SER A 386 -18.01 -7.59 -13.84
CA SER A 386 -18.57 -8.66 -14.67
C SER A 386 -19.98 -9.07 -14.22
N VAL A 387 -20.24 -9.13 -12.91
CA VAL A 387 -21.61 -9.38 -12.41
C VAL A 387 -22.56 -8.23 -12.77
N SER A 388 -22.10 -6.98 -12.70
CA SER A 388 -22.90 -5.81 -13.13
C SER A 388 -23.21 -5.86 -14.63
N GLU A 389 -22.27 -6.30 -15.47
CA GLU A 389 -22.47 -6.52 -16.89
C GLU A 389 -23.49 -7.65 -17.13
N PHE A 390 -23.36 -8.78 -16.45
CA PHE A 390 -24.29 -9.91 -16.54
C PHE A 390 -25.71 -9.52 -16.13
N LEU A 391 -25.87 -8.81 -15.01
CA LEU A 391 -27.17 -8.32 -14.56
C LEU A 391 -27.75 -7.29 -15.53
N SER A 392 -26.92 -6.42 -16.10
CA SER A 392 -27.37 -5.47 -17.13
C SER A 392 -27.85 -6.19 -18.39
N MET A 393 -27.16 -7.25 -18.83
CA MET A 393 -27.60 -8.10 -19.94
C MET A 393 -28.92 -8.80 -19.64
N ILE A 394 -29.06 -9.41 -18.45
CA ILE A 394 -30.31 -10.06 -18.02
C ILE A 394 -31.47 -9.05 -18.00
N VAL A 395 -31.25 -7.84 -17.49
CA VAL A 395 -32.28 -6.79 -17.48
C VAL A 395 -32.68 -6.41 -18.90
N ASN A 396 -31.71 -6.23 -19.80
CA ASN A 396 -32.00 -5.84 -21.17
C ASN A 396 -32.75 -6.95 -21.93
N SER A 397 -32.29 -8.20 -21.81
CA SER A 397 -32.96 -9.37 -22.39
C SER A 397 -34.35 -9.59 -21.79
N GLY A 398 -34.52 -9.41 -20.48
CA GLY A 398 -35.82 -9.50 -19.82
C GLY A 398 -36.82 -8.47 -20.33
N LYS A 399 -36.40 -7.20 -20.43
CA LYS A 399 -37.24 -6.13 -21.00
C LYS A 399 -37.63 -6.44 -22.44
N LYS A 400 -36.66 -6.79 -23.28
CA LYS A 400 -36.91 -7.14 -24.68
C LYS A 400 -37.87 -8.32 -24.81
N LEU A 401 -37.68 -9.37 -23.99
CA LEU A 401 -38.58 -10.52 -23.95
C LEU A 401 -40.01 -10.10 -23.56
N ASN A 402 -40.18 -9.22 -22.57
CA ASN A 402 -41.51 -8.77 -22.16
C ASN A 402 -42.22 -7.96 -23.27
N GLU A 403 -41.48 -7.10 -23.98
CA GLU A 403 -41.99 -6.37 -25.16
C GLU A 403 -42.41 -7.32 -26.28
N ASP A 404 -41.55 -8.28 -26.65
CA ASP A 404 -41.83 -9.25 -27.71
C ASP A 404 -43.03 -10.14 -27.35
N THR A 405 -43.22 -10.41 -26.06
CA THR A 405 -44.35 -11.19 -25.54
C THR A 405 -45.67 -10.43 -25.60
N GLU A 406 -45.65 -9.11 -25.39
CA GLU A 406 -46.82 -8.24 -25.55
C GLU A 406 -47.26 -8.18 -27.01
N ILE A 407 -46.29 -8.10 -27.94
CA ILE A 407 -46.54 -8.20 -29.39
C ILE A 407 -47.17 -9.55 -29.74
N LEU A 408 -46.65 -10.65 -29.18
CA LEU A 408 -47.15 -12.00 -29.41
C LEU A 408 -48.59 -12.16 -28.90
N SER A 409 -48.88 -11.67 -27.69
CA SER A 409 -50.23 -11.70 -27.11
C SER A 409 -51.22 -10.88 -27.95
N THR A 410 -50.81 -9.71 -28.44
CA THR A 410 -51.65 -8.88 -29.33
C THR A 410 -51.91 -9.59 -30.66
N SER A 411 -50.90 -10.25 -31.22
CA SER A 411 -51.00 -11.01 -32.47
C SER A 411 -51.93 -12.21 -32.32
N ALA A 412 -51.86 -12.92 -31.19
CA ALA A 412 -52.78 -14.00 -30.84
C ALA A 412 -54.22 -13.50 -30.72
N GLY A 413 -54.44 -12.37 -30.03
CA GLY A 413 -55.76 -11.74 -29.94
C GLY A 413 -56.36 -11.41 -31.31
N ARG A 414 -55.53 -10.86 -32.22
CA ARG A 414 -55.93 -10.62 -33.61
C ARG A 414 -56.28 -11.92 -34.35
N LEU A 415 -55.46 -12.97 -34.23
CA LEU A 415 -55.71 -14.27 -34.86
C LEU A 415 -57.03 -14.88 -34.38
N SER A 416 -57.30 -14.81 -33.08
CA SER A 416 -58.56 -15.29 -32.50
C SER A 416 -59.76 -14.52 -33.06
N ALA A 417 -59.66 -13.20 -33.17
CA ALA A 417 -60.73 -12.39 -33.75
C ALA A 417 -60.95 -12.72 -35.22
N SER A 418 -59.88 -12.85 -36.02
CA SER A 418 -59.96 -13.26 -37.42
C SER A 418 -60.56 -14.65 -37.60
N ALA A 419 -60.20 -15.61 -36.75
CA ALA A 419 -60.80 -16.94 -36.77
C ALA A 419 -62.30 -16.90 -36.44
N SER A 420 -62.71 -16.09 -35.46
CA SER A 420 -64.14 -15.91 -35.14
C SER A 420 -64.92 -15.29 -36.29
N THR A 421 -64.38 -14.27 -36.97
CA THR A 421 -65.01 -13.68 -38.15
C THR A 421 -65.09 -14.68 -39.29
N GLN A 422 -64.01 -15.45 -39.52
CA GLN A 422 -63.99 -16.47 -40.56
C GLN A 422 -65.02 -17.57 -40.31
N ALA A 423 -65.23 -17.98 -39.05
CA ALA A 423 -66.27 -18.94 -38.68
C ALA A 423 -67.67 -18.42 -39.06
N ALA A 424 -67.98 -17.15 -38.73
CA ALA A 424 -69.26 -16.54 -39.10
C ALA A 424 -69.46 -16.49 -40.63
N SER A 425 -68.44 -16.13 -41.39
CA SER A 425 -68.51 -16.14 -42.86
C SER A 425 -68.66 -17.56 -43.44
N LEU A 426 -68.09 -18.57 -42.79
CA LEU A 426 -68.29 -19.96 -43.18
C LEU A 426 -69.70 -20.46 -42.88
N GLU A 427 -70.33 -20.05 -41.78
CA GLU A 427 -71.74 -20.35 -41.50
C GLU A 427 -72.67 -19.78 -42.58
N GLU A 428 -72.46 -18.51 -42.97
CA GLU A 428 -73.23 -17.88 -44.06
C GLU A 428 -72.99 -18.59 -45.40
N THR A 429 -71.74 -18.94 -45.69
CA THR A 429 -71.39 -19.64 -46.94
C THR A 429 -71.98 -21.05 -46.96
N ALA A 430 -71.97 -21.77 -45.83
CA ALA A 430 -72.58 -23.09 -45.72
C ALA A 430 -74.09 -23.02 -45.97
N ALA A 431 -74.79 -22.05 -45.37
CA ALA A 431 -76.21 -21.83 -45.60
C ALA A 431 -76.54 -21.53 -47.07
N ALA A 432 -75.75 -20.66 -47.72
CA ALA A 432 -75.90 -20.37 -49.14
C ALA A 432 -75.66 -21.61 -50.01
N ILE A 433 -74.69 -22.45 -49.66
CA ILE A 433 -74.40 -23.70 -50.38
C ILE A 433 -75.54 -24.72 -50.20
N GLU A 434 -76.17 -24.82 -49.02
CA GLU A 434 -77.35 -25.67 -48.83
C GLU A 434 -78.53 -25.20 -49.72
N GLU A 435 -78.76 -23.89 -49.82
CA GLU A 435 -79.78 -23.32 -50.70
C GLU A 435 -79.49 -23.63 -52.17
N ILE A 436 -78.25 -23.41 -52.63
CA ILE A 436 -77.81 -23.72 -54.00
C ILE A 436 -77.95 -25.22 -54.28
N THR A 437 -77.57 -26.08 -53.32
CA THR A 437 -77.72 -27.55 -53.45
C THR A 437 -79.19 -27.92 -53.70
N SER A 438 -80.11 -27.32 -52.94
CA SER A 438 -81.55 -27.53 -53.11
C SER A 438 -82.05 -27.06 -54.48
N ILE A 439 -81.59 -25.89 -54.95
CA ILE A 439 -81.94 -25.34 -56.26
C ILE A 439 -81.44 -26.27 -57.37
N VAL A 440 -80.17 -26.69 -57.35
CA VAL A 440 -79.59 -27.58 -58.37
C VAL A 440 -80.30 -28.93 -58.39
N LYS A 441 -80.59 -29.52 -57.22
CA LYS A 441 -81.37 -30.76 -57.13
C LYS A 441 -82.78 -30.62 -57.73
N SER A 442 -83.42 -29.47 -57.50
CA SER A 442 -84.71 -29.12 -58.11
C SER A 442 -84.60 -28.96 -59.63
N THR A 443 -83.54 -28.31 -60.11
CA THR A 443 -83.25 -28.15 -61.54
C THR A 443 -83.05 -29.50 -62.22
N VAL A 444 -82.24 -30.40 -61.66
CA VAL A 444 -82.05 -31.77 -62.19
C VAL A 444 -83.40 -32.48 -62.34
N GLN A 445 -84.28 -32.39 -61.34
CA GLN A 445 -85.61 -33.01 -61.38
C GLN A 445 -86.54 -32.36 -62.42
N LYS A 446 -86.50 -31.02 -62.56
CA LYS A 446 -87.28 -30.30 -63.57
C LYS A 446 -86.82 -30.63 -64.98
N THR A 447 -85.51 -30.71 -65.21
CA THR A 447 -84.94 -31.08 -66.51
C THR A 447 -85.31 -32.51 -66.89
N LYS A 448 -85.32 -33.45 -65.94
CA LYS A 448 -85.83 -34.81 -66.15
C LYS A 448 -87.31 -34.81 -66.58
N THR A 449 -88.13 -33.98 -65.94
CA THR A 449 -89.55 -33.83 -66.32
C THR A 449 -89.70 -33.19 -67.71
N MET A 450 -88.90 -32.17 -68.03
CA MET A 450 -88.87 -31.54 -69.36
C MET A 450 -88.49 -32.52 -70.47
N SER A 451 -87.49 -33.37 -70.23
CA SER A 451 -87.08 -34.43 -71.17
C SER A 451 -88.24 -35.38 -71.47
N SER A 452 -88.94 -35.87 -70.43
CA SER A 452 -90.11 -36.75 -70.62
C SER A 452 -91.27 -36.07 -71.37
N LEU A 453 -91.53 -34.79 -71.09
CA LEU A 453 -92.57 -34.03 -71.81
C LEU A 453 -92.20 -33.79 -73.27
N ALA A 454 -90.92 -33.51 -73.56
CA ALA A 454 -90.44 -33.32 -74.93
C ALA A 454 -90.54 -34.61 -75.75
N GLU A 455 -90.21 -35.77 -75.17
CA GLU A 455 -90.43 -37.09 -75.79
C GLU A 455 -91.92 -37.35 -76.09
N GLN A 456 -92.81 -37.07 -75.15
CA GLN A 456 -94.26 -37.22 -75.36
C GLN A 456 -94.80 -36.28 -76.45
N LEU A 457 -94.29 -35.04 -76.49
CA LEU A 457 -94.63 -34.06 -77.53
C LEU A 457 -94.15 -34.52 -78.90
N GLN A 458 -92.94 -35.10 -78.98
CA GLN A 458 -92.39 -35.68 -80.21
C GLN A 458 -93.28 -36.80 -80.75
N LEU A 459 -93.70 -37.73 -79.88
CA LEU A 459 -94.62 -38.81 -80.24
C LEU A 459 -95.94 -38.25 -80.77
N SER A 460 -96.56 -37.31 -80.05
CA SER A 460 -97.82 -36.70 -80.45
C SER A 460 -97.73 -35.93 -81.77
N SER A 461 -96.61 -35.23 -82.00
CA SER A 461 -96.35 -34.52 -83.25
C SER A 461 -96.15 -35.47 -84.44
N LYS A 462 -95.47 -36.60 -84.21
CA LYS A 462 -95.31 -37.65 -85.23
C LYS A 462 -96.65 -38.32 -85.59
N ASP A 463 -97.50 -38.55 -84.60
CA ASP A 463 -98.87 -39.03 -84.83
C ASP A 463 -99.70 -38.01 -85.63
N GLY A 464 -99.55 -36.72 -85.34
CA GLY A 464 -100.15 -35.63 -86.11
C GLY A 464 -99.71 -35.60 -87.57
N GLU A 465 -98.40 -35.78 -87.83
CA GLU A 465 -97.82 -35.91 -89.18
C GLU A 465 -98.44 -37.09 -89.94
N LEU A 466 -98.58 -38.24 -89.28
CA LEU A 466 -99.17 -39.44 -89.86
C LEU A 466 -100.65 -39.23 -90.21
N LEU A 467 -101.42 -38.58 -89.33
CA LEU A 467 -102.82 -38.25 -89.60
C LEU A 467 -102.96 -37.28 -90.77
N ALA A 468 -102.11 -36.25 -90.86
CA ALA A 468 -102.08 -35.33 -92.00
C ALA A 468 -101.77 -36.07 -93.31
N SER A 469 -100.81 -37.01 -93.29
CA SER A 469 -100.51 -37.88 -94.44
C SER A 469 -101.71 -38.75 -94.86
N LYS A 470 -102.42 -39.34 -93.90
CA LYS A 470 -103.66 -40.09 -94.17
C LYS A 470 -104.75 -39.21 -94.76
N THR A 471 -104.92 -37.98 -94.26
CA THR A 471 -105.87 -37.00 -94.81
C THR A 471 -105.51 -36.60 -96.23
N ASN A 472 -104.22 -36.36 -96.51
CA ASN A 472 -103.75 -36.06 -97.86
C ASN A 472 -104.09 -37.19 -98.85
N LYS A 473 -103.82 -38.45 -98.45
CA LYS A 473 -104.17 -39.63 -99.24
C LYS A 473 -105.68 -39.75 -99.46
N ALA A 474 -106.49 -39.53 -98.43
CA ALA A 474 -107.96 -39.57 -98.57
C ALA A 474 -108.48 -38.49 -99.52
N MET A 475 -107.88 -37.29 -99.52
CA MET A 475 -108.22 -36.23 -100.50
C MET A 475 -107.78 -36.57 -101.92
N ASP A 476 -106.66 -37.26 -102.08
CA ASP A 476 -106.20 -37.80 -103.37
C ASP A 476 -107.17 -38.87 -103.91
N ASP A 477 -107.60 -39.79 -103.04
CA ASP A 477 -108.61 -40.80 -103.38
C ASP A 477 -109.95 -40.15 -103.79
N ILE A 478 -110.37 -39.09 -103.09
CA ILE A 478 -111.56 -38.29 -103.44
C ILE A 478 -111.38 -37.61 -104.80
N ASP A 479 -110.26 -36.94 -105.06
CA ASP A 479 -109.99 -36.26 -106.33
C ASP A 479 -110.08 -37.23 -107.51
N ASN A 480 -109.45 -38.41 -107.38
CA ASN A 480 -109.53 -39.48 -108.37
C ASN A 480 -110.98 -39.95 -108.61
N GLN A 481 -111.74 -40.18 -107.54
CA GLN A 481 -113.13 -40.62 -107.66
C GLN A 481 -114.04 -39.55 -108.29
N VAL A 482 -113.82 -38.28 -107.97
CA VAL A 482 -114.56 -37.15 -108.54
C VAL A 482 -114.21 -36.97 -110.03
N ASN A 483 -112.95 -37.17 -110.43
CA ASN A 483 -112.55 -37.17 -111.84
C ASN A 483 -113.23 -38.28 -112.64
N SER A 484 -113.33 -39.50 -112.09
CA SER A 484 -114.10 -40.59 -112.72
C SER A 484 -115.60 -40.25 -112.87
N ILE A 485 -116.17 -39.53 -111.91
CA ILE A 485 -117.55 -39.02 -112.04
C ILE A 485 -117.62 -37.98 -113.17
N ASN A 486 -116.67 -37.06 -113.28
CA ASN A 486 -116.63 -36.05 -114.35
C ASN A 486 -116.62 -36.71 -115.74
N GLU A 487 -115.81 -37.76 -115.92
CA GLU A 487 -115.77 -38.55 -117.15
C GLU A 487 -117.14 -39.20 -117.45
N ALA A 488 -117.76 -39.84 -116.46
CA ALA A 488 -119.08 -40.45 -116.62
C ALA A 488 -120.16 -39.42 -116.98
N ILE A 489 -120.13 -38.24 -116.37
CA ILE A 489 -121.05 -37.14 -116.68
C ILE A 489 -120.83 -36.62 -118.10
N SER A 490 -119.59 -36.52 -118.56
CA SER A 490 -119.28 -36.17 -119.94
C SER A 490 -119.86 -37.19 -120.94
N VAL A 491 -119.86 -38.48 -120.59
CA VAL A 491 -120.50 -39.52 -121.41
C VAL A 491 -122.03 -39.36 -121.39
N ILE A 492 -122.64 -39.04 -120.25
CA ILE A 492 -124.09 -38.79 -120.16
C ILE A 492 -124.51 -37.58 -121.00
N ASP A 493 -123.73 -36.48 -120.96
CA ASP A 493 -123.97 -35.30 -121.79
C ASP A 493 -123.87 -35.63 -123.29
N GLN A 494 -122.89 -36.46 -123.69
CA GLN A 494 -122.79 -36.98 -125.06
C GLN A 494 -123.99 -37.84 -125.45
N ILE A 495 -124.46 -38.74 -124.58
CA ILE A 495 -125.65 -39.57 -124.81
C ILE A 495 -126.88 -38.66 -124.95
N ALA A 496 -127.04 -37.65 -124.09
CA ALA A 496 -128.13 -36.69 -124.16
C ALA A 496 -128.09 -35.90 -125.49
N PHE A 497 -126.92 -35.45 -125.93
CA PHE A 497 -126.74 -34.79 -127.22
C PHE A 497 -127.10 -35.71 -128.40
N GLN A 498 -126.59 -36.94 -128.42
CA GLN A 498 -126.91 -37.93 -129.45
C GLN A 498 -128.42 -38.26 -129.47
N THR A 499 -129.04 -38.41 -128.30
CA THR A 499 -130.49 -38.66 -128.16
C THR A 499 -131.31 -37.49 -128.67
N ASN A 500 -130.88 -36.25 -128.42
CA ASN A 500 -131.49 -35.04 -128.95
C ASN A 500 -131.43 -35.02 -130.49
N ILE A 501 -130.31 -35.39 -131.11
CA ILE A 501 -130.19 -35.49 -132.59
C ILE A 501 -131.05 -36.63 -133.16
N LEU A 502 -131.05 -37.82 -132.53
CA LEU A 502 -131.90 -38.95 -132.91
C LEU A 502 -133.38 -38.58 -132.84
N SER A 503 -133.80 -37.89 -131.78
CA SER A 503 -135.18 -37.43 -131.61
C SER A 503 -135.57 -36.37 -132.65
N LEU A 504 -134.64 -35.49 -133.05
CA LEU A 504 -134.86 -34.52 -134.12
C LEU A 504 -135.06 -35.21 -135.47
N ASN A 505 -134.20 -36.18 -135.79
CA ASN A 505 -134.33 -36.99 -137.01
C ASN A 505 -135.67 -37.76 -137.03
N ALA A 506 -136.06 -38.36 -135.89
CA ALA A 506 -137.33 -39.04 -135.76
C ALA A 506 -138.54 -38.09 -135.89
N ALA A 507 -138.45 -36.86 -135.35
CA ALA A 507 -139.48 -35.84 -135.49
C ALA A 507 -139.62 -35.35 -136.95
N VAL A 508 -138.51 -35.23 -137.69
CA VAL A 508 -138.51 -34.93 -139.13
C VAL A 508 -139.18 -36.06 -139.91
N GLU A 509 -138.78 -37.32 -139.69
CA GLU A 509 -139.36 -38.47 -140.40
C GLU A 509 -140.86 -38.66 -140.10
N ALA A 510 -141.28 -38.38 -138.85
CA ALA A 510 -142.69 -38.37 -138.46
C ALA A 510 -143.49 -37.25 -139.15
N ALA A 511 -142.88 -36.09 -139.41
CA ALA A 511 -143.48 -35.02 -140.21
C ALA A 511 -143.61 -35.40 -141.69
N THR A 512 -142.66 -36.19 -142.23
CA THR A 512 -142.70 -36.71 -143.60
C THR A 512 -143.84 -37.74 -143.81
N ALA A 513 -144.20 -38.50 -142.78
CA ALA A 513 -145.24 -39.53 -142.82
C ALA A 513 -146.70 -39.02 -142.73
N GLY A 514 -146.93 -37.71 -142.60
CA GLY A 514 -148.27 -37.10 -142.61
C GLY A 514 -149.20 -37.57 -141.47
N GLU A 515 -150.51 -37.73 -141.74
CA GLU A 515 -151.54 -38.06 -140.73
C GLU A 515 -151.25 -39.38 -139.95
N ALA A 516 -150.50 -40.33 -140.52
CA ALA A 516 -150.13 -41.59 -139.83
C ALA A 516 -149.00 -41.42 -138.79
N GLY A 517 -148.22 -40.34 -138.87
CA GLY A 517 -147.03 -40.09 -138.04
C GLY A 517 -147.25 -39.28 -136.76
N LYS A 518 -148.47 -38.75 -136.53
CA LYS A 518 -148.76 -37.85 -135.39
C LYS A 518 -148.40 -38.43 -134.02
N GLY A 519 -148.66 -39.72 -133.77
CA GLY A 519 -148.27 -40.39 -132.53
C GLY A 519 -146.75 -40.48 -132.33
N PHE A 520 -146.02 -40.76 -133.41
CA PHE A 520 -144.55 -40.81 -133.41
C PHE A 520 -143.91 -39.44 -133.19
N ALA A 521 -144.47 -38.37 -133.77
CA ALA A 521 -143.98 -37.01 -133.56
C ALA A 521 -144.07 -36.56 -132.09
N VAL A 522 -145.14 -36.94 -131.38
CA VAL A 522 -145.29 -36.65 -129.94
C VAL A 522 -144.24 -37.40 -129.12
N VAL A 523 -144.00 -38.69 -129.40
CA VAL A 523 -142.94 -39.46 -128.71
C VAL A 523 -141.56 -38.88 -129.02
N ALA A 524 -141.26 -38.51 -130.26
CA ALA A 524 -139.99 -37.90 -130.64
C ALA A 524 -139.77 -36.55 -129.92
N GLN A 525 -140.80 -35.70 -129.81
CA GLN A 525 -140.70 -34.45 -129.05
C GLN A 525 -140.53 -34.68 -127.54
N GLU A 526 -141.16 -35.71 -126.97
CA GLU A 526 -140.98 -36.06 -125.56
C GLU A 526 -139.58 -36.61 -125.27
N VAL A 527 -139.03 -37.45 -126.16
CA VAL A 527 -137.64 -37.93 -126.10
C VAL A 527 -136.66 -36.76 -126.23
N ARG A 528 -136.96 -35.78 -127.09
CA ARG A 528 -136.16 -34.55 -127.22
C ARG A 528 -136.15 -33.72 -125.94
N ASN A 529 -137.32 -33.52 -125.33
CA ASN A 529 -137.43 -32.83 -124.05
C ASN A 529 -136.68 -33.58 -122.94
N LEU A 530 -136.78 -34.91 -122.88
CA LEU A 530 -136.03 -35.73 -121.93
C LEU A 530 -134.51 -35.64 -122.13
N ALA A 531 -134.05 -35.63 -123.39
CA ALA A 531 -132.64 -35.46 -123.74
C ALA A 531 -132.12 -34.07 -123.34
N SER A 532 -132.90 -33.00 -123.58
CA SER A 532 -132.55 -31.64 -123.15
C SER A 532 -132.47 -31.53 -121.62
N ARG A 533 -133.43 -32.12 -120.89
CA ARG A 533 -133.40 -32.18 -119.42
C ARG A 533 -132.20 -33.00 -118.90
N SER A 534 -131.81 -34.06 -119.61
CA SER A 534 -130.66 -34.88 -119.25
C SER A 534 -129.34 -34.13 -119.47
N ALA A 535 -129.21 -33.36 -120.56
CA ALA A 535 -128.06 -32.50 -120.81
C ALA A 535 -127.95 -31.37 -119.78
N GLU A 536 -129.08 -30.75 -119.40
CA GLU A 536 -129.11 -29.73 -118.37
C GLU A 536 -128.72 -30.28 -116.99
N ALA A 537 -129.25 -31.44 -116.59
CA ALA A 537 -128.86 -32.12 -115.36
C ALA A 537 -127.38 -32.57 -115.38
N ALA A 538 -126.89 -33.08 -116.51
CA ALA A 538 -125.48 -33.43 -116.67
C ALA A 538 -124.57 -32.20 -116.52
N LYS A 539 -124.96 -31.05 -117.07
CA LYS A 539 -124.23 -29.77 -116.91
C LYS A 539 -124.22 -29.30 -115.46
N GLU A 540 -125.33 -29.41 -114.74
CA GLU A 540 -125.40 -29.06 -113.32
C GLU A 540 -124.53 -29.97 -112.46
N ILE A 541 -124.58 -31.29 -112.67
CA ILE A 541 -123.72 -32.24 -111.97
C ILE A 541 -122.24 -31.98 -112.31
N LYS A 542 -121.92 -31.69 -113.57
CA LYS A 542 -120.56 -31.34 -113.98
C LYS A 542 -120.02 -30.14 -113.20
N ASN A 543 -120.82 -29.10 -113.02
CA ASN A 543 -120.44 -27.94 -112.21
C ASN A 543 -120.21 -28.31 -110.74
N ILE A 544 -121.08 -29.15 -110.14
CA ILE A 544 -120.89 -29.64 -108.75
C ILE A 544 -119.60 -30.46 -108.63
N VAL A 545 -119.32 -31.31 -109.60
CA VAL A 545 -118.12 -32.16 -109.67
C VAL A 545 -116.86 -31.30 -109.82
N GLU A 546 -116.86 -30.28 -110.69
CA GLU A 546 -115.76 -29.32 -110.82
C GLU A 546 -115.48 -28.57 -109.50
N ILE A 547 -116.54 -28.15 -108.80
CA ILE A 547 -116.43 -27.55 -107.46
C ILE A 547 -115.86 -28.56 -106.45
N ALA A 548 -116.32 -29.82 -106.48
CA ALA A 548 -115.84 -30.87 -105.59
C ALA A 548 -114.36 -31.22 -105.85
N THR A 549 -113.93 -31.29 -107.11
CA THR A 549 -112.52 -31.45 -107.52
C THR A 549 -111.68 -30.29 -106.99
N SER A 550 -112.15 -29.04 -107.15
CA SER A 550 -111.47 -27.87 -106.63
C SER A 550 -111.31 -27.94 -105.10
N LYS A 551 -112.38 -28.32 -104.37
CA LYS A 551 -112.35 -28.46 -102.91
C LYS A 551 -111.48 -29.63 -102.41
N ALA A 552 -111.44 -30.75 -103.13
CA ALA A 552 -110.56 -31.86 -102.82
C ALA A 552 -109.08 -31.48 -103.01
N ASN A 553 -108.75 -30.76 -104.08
CA ASN A 553 -107.42 -30.24 -104.33
C ASN A 553 -106.99 -29.19 -103.28
N GLU A 554 -107.90 -28.31 -102.87
CA GLU A 554 -107.67 -27.38 -101.75
C GLU A 554 -107.39 -28.15 -100.45
N GLY A 555 -108.18 -29.19 -100.13
CA GLY A 555 -107.96 -30.06 -98.97
C GLY A 555 -106.63 -30.81 -99.02
N LYS A 556 -106.21 -31.28 -100.21
CA LYS A 556 -104.91 -31.91 -100.44
C LYS A 556 -103.76 -30.93 -100.21
N ALA A 557 -103.87 -29.70 -100.71
CA ALA A 557 -102.87 -28.64 -100.48
C ALA A 557 -102.73 -28.33 -98.98
N ILE A 558 -103.85 -28.14 -98.27
CA ILE A 558 -103.86 -27.92 -96.81
C ILE A 558 -103.21 -29.10 -96.07
N ALA A 559 -103.51 -30.35 -96.47
CA ALA A 559 -102.91 -31.52 -95.85
C ALA A 559 -101.39 -31.61 -96.10
N ASN A 560 -100.90 -31.22 -97.28
CA ASN A 560 -99.47 -31.13 -97.56
C ASN A 560 -98.78 -30.04 -96.72
N GLU A 561 -99.42 -28.87 -96.55
CA GLU A 561 -98.91 -27.83 -95.66
C GLU A 561 -98.84 -28.31 -94.20
N MET A 562 -99.84 -29.07 -93.73
CA MET A 562 -99.81 -29.69 -92.40
C MET A 562 -98.63 -30.66 -92.25
N ILE A 563 -98.36 -31.52 -93.24
CA ILE A 563 -97.21 -32.45 -93.21
C ILE A 563 -95.89 -31.68 -93.09
N ASN A 564 -95.71 -30.63 -93.90
CA ASN A 564 -94.53 -29.77 -93.83
C ASN A 564 -94.42 -29.07 -92.46
N GLY A 565 -95.54 -28.58 -91.93
CA GLY A 565 -95.61 -27.97 -90.61
C GLY A 565 -95.20 -28.92 -89.48
N TYR A 566 -95.70 -30.16 -89.49
CA TYR A 566 -95.30 -31.20 -88.54
C TYR A 566 -93.83 -31.62 -88.71
N THR A 567 -93.31 -31.65 -89.94
CA THR A 567 -91.89 -31.94 -90.20
C THR A 567 -90.98 -30.89 -89.55
N ILE A 568 -91.31 -29.60 -89.72
CA ILE A 568 -90.58 -28.49 -89.10
C ILE A 568 -90.72 -28.55 -87.57
N LEU A 569 -91.93 -28.81 -87.06
CA LEU A 569 -92.19 -28.95 -85.62
C LEU A 569 -91.36 -30.08 -85.01
N ASN A 570 -91.32 -31.26 -85.65
CA ASN A 570 -90.50 -32.39 -85.22
C ASN A 570 -89.00 -32.05 -85.17
N SER A 571 -88.49 -31.30 -86.15
CA SER A 571 -87.11 -30.80 -86.12
C SER A 571 -86.85 -29.89 -84.91
N LYS A 572 -87.78 -28.98 -84.59
CA LYS A 572 -87.65 -28.07 -83.44
C LYS A 572 -87.79 -28.76 -82.09
N ILE A 573 -88.63 -29.79 -82.00
CA ILE A 573 -88.71 -30.63 -80.81
C ILE A 573 -87.38 -31.36 -80.58
N ASN A 574 -86.77 -31.93 -81.63
CA ASN A 574 -85.45 -32.57 -81.53
C ASN A 574 -84.35 -31.60 -81.09
N GLU A 575 -84.29 -30.38 -81.65
CA GLU A 575 -83.37 -29.33 -81.19
C GLU A 575 -83.57 -29.05 -79.69
N THR A 576 -84.83 -29.01 -79.22
CA THR A 576 -85.17 -28.77 -77.81
C THR A 576 -84.75 -29.93 -76.90
N ILE A 577 -84.91 -31.18 -77.34
CA ILE A 577 -84.47 -32.37 -76.60
C ILE A 577 -82.95 -32.32 -76.38
N ASN A 578 -82.18 -32.00 -77.41
CA ASN A 578 -80.71 -31.87 -77.30
C ASN A 578 -80.31 -30.79 -76.29
N LEU A 579 -80.99 -29.63 -76.30
CA LEU A 579 -80.74 -28.57 -75.32
C LEU A 579 -81.07 -29.00 -73.89
N ILE A 580 -82.16 -29.77 -73.69
CA ILE A 580 -82.52 -30.32 -72.38
C ILE A 580 -81.46 -31.31 -71.89
N GLU A 581 -80.91 -32.14 -72.78
CA GLU A 581 -79.82 -33.07 -72.44
C GLU A 581 -78.55 -32.32 -72.00
N ASP A 582 -78.19 -31.24 -72.71
CA ASP A 582 -77.07 -30.38 -72.33
C ASP A 582 -77.27 -29.73 -70.96
N VAL A 583 -78.46 -29.18 -70.69
CA VAL A 583 -78.80 -28.63 -69.36
C VAL A 583 -78.75 -29.74 -68.30
N SER A 584 -79.24 -30.95 -68.61
CA SER A 584 -79.21 -32.06 -67.63
C SER A 584 -77.79 -32.47 -67.28
N ARG A 585 -76.88 -32.46 -68.27
CA ARG A 585 -75.46 -32.77 -68.07
C ARG A 585 -74.80 -31.68 -67.23
N GLY A 586 -75.01 -30.41 -67.59
CA GLY A 586 -74.51 -29.27 -66.83
C GLY A 586 -74.97 -29.27 -65.37
N SER A 587 -76.26 -29.47 -65.11
CA SER A 587 -76.79 -29.50 -63.73
C SER A 587 -76.27 -30.67 -62.89
N LYS A 588 -75.98 -31.84 -63.49
CA LYS A 588 -75.32 -32.95 -62.77
C LYS A 588 -73.86 -32.63 -62.43
N GLU A 589 -73.17 -31.87 -63.28
CA GLU A 589 -71.81 -31.43 -63.01
C GLU A 589 -71.77 -30.35 -61.93
N GLU A 590 -72.73 -29.42 -61.94
CA GLU A 590 -72.95 -28.46 -60.84
C GLU A 590 -73.23 -29.18 -59.50
N GLU A 591 -74.09 -30.21 -59.49
CA GLU A 591 -74.38 -31.02 -58.30
C GLU A 591 -73.09 -31.62 -57.71
N LYS A 592 -72.24 -32.19 -58.57
CA LYS A 592 -70.94 -32.74 -58.16
C LYS A 592 -69.98 -31.65 -57.65
N GLY A 593 -69.93 -30.50 -58.31
CA GLY A 593 -69.11 -29.37 -57.90
C GLY A 593 -69.51 -28.82 -56.53
N ILE A 594 -70.82 -28.74 -56.26
CA ILE A 594 -71.36 -28.28 -54.97
C ILE A 594 -70.98 -29.22 -53.83
N LEU A 595 -71.01 -30.55 -54.05
CA LEU A 595 -70.56 -31.53 -53.06
C LEU A 595 -69.07 -31.31 -52.68
N GLN A 596 -68.21 -31.03 -53.67
CA GLN A 596 -66.80 -30.73 -53.42
C GLN A 596 -66.60 -29.41 -52.67
N ILE A 597 -67.41 -28.39 -52.97
CA ILE A 597 -67.39 -27.12 -52.23
C ILE A 597 -67.80 -27.36 -50.77
N ASN A 598 -68.83 -28.17 -50.53
CA ASN A 598 -69.27 -28.51 -49.18
C ASN A 598 -68.16 -29.20 -48.37
N ASP A 599 -67.48 -30.19 -48.96
CA ASP A 599 -66.31 -30.84 -48.32
C ASP A 599 -65.20 -29.83 -47.97
N THR A 600 -64.97 -28.84 -48.85
CA THR A 600 -63.97 -27.79 -48.64
C THR A 600 -64.37 -26.83 -47.51
N ILE A 601 -65.66 -26.48 -47.41
CA ILE A 601 -66.20 -25.66 -46.31
C ILE A 601 -65.99 -26.38 -44.96
N ASN A 602 -66.27 -27.67 -44.89
CA ASN A 602 -66.03 -28.47 -43.68
C ASN A 602 -64.53 -28.54 -43.30
N ALA A 603 -63.63 -28.60 -44.29
CA ALA A 603 -62.20 -28.55 -44.05
C ALA A 603 -61.74 -27.16 -43.54
N LEU A 604 -62.30 -26.09 -44.11
CA LEU A 604 -62.04 -24.71 -43.65
C LEU A 604 -62.54 -24.48 -42.24
N ASP A 605 -63.72 -24.98 -41.87
CA ASP A 605 -64.26 -24.88 -40.51
C ASP A 605 -63.30 -25.51 -39.48
N LYS A 606 -62.83 -26.74 -39.75
CA LYS A 606 -61.81 -27.40 -38.91
C LYS A 606 -60.52 -26.58 -38.80
N ALA A 607 -60.04 -26.00 -39.90
CA ALA A 607 -58.85 -25.15 -39.89
C ALA A 607 -59.08 -23.86 -39.09
N THR A 608 -60.26 -23.24 -39.20
CA THR A 608 -60.65 -22.06 -38.44
C THR A 608 -60.72 -22.35 -36.93
N GLN A 609 -61.30 -23.48 -36.53
CA GLN A 609 -61.29 -23.92 -35.13
C GLN A 609 -59.87 -24.18 -34.61
N SER A 610 -59.01 -24.81 -35.42
CA SER A 610 -57.59 -25.01 -35.10
C SER A 610 -56.85 -23.68 -34.93
N ASN A 611 -57.12 -22.68 -35.77
CA ASN A 611 -56.53 -21.35 -35.65
C ASN A 611 -56.97 -20.64 -34.36
N ALA A 612 -58.25 -20.75 -33.99
CA ALA A 612 -58.76 -20.21 -32.73
C ALA A 612 -58.10 -20.88 -31.51
N SER A 613 -57.97 -22.22 -31.52
CA SER A 613 -57.26 -22.95 -30.47
C SER A 613 -55.79 -22.54 -30.38
N SER A 614 -55.12 -22.43 -31.53
CA SER A 614 -53.70 -22.01 -31.60
C SER A 614 -53.51 -20.60 -31.05
N ALA A 615 -54.44 -19.68 -31.32
CA ALA A 615 -54.41 -18.34 -30.76
C ALA A 615 -54.51 -18.35 -29.22
N ILE A 616 -55.38 -19.19 -28.65
CA ILE A 616 -55.50 -19.36 -27.19
C ILE A 616 -54.18 -19.89 -26.60
N ASP A 617 -53.58 -20.91 -27.21
CA ASP A 617 -52.30 -21.46 -26.75
C ASP A 617 -51.16 -20.46 -26.83
N ILE A 618 -51.06 -19.70 -27.92
CA ILE A 618 -50.04 -18.64 -28.07
C ILE A 618 -50.25 -17.56 -27.00
N SER A 619 -51.49 -17.15 -26.72
CA SER A 619 -51.78 -16.15 -25.69
C SER A 619 -51.40 -16.66 -24.29
N ARG A 620 -51.69 -17.93 -23.98
CA ARG A 620 -51.29 -18.56 -22.72
C ARG A 620 -49.77 -18.62 -22.58
N LEU A 621 -49.07 -19.11 -23.61
CA LEU A 621 -47.60 -19.17 -23.64
C LEU A 621 -46.98 -17.78 -23.50
N ALA A 622 -47.55 -16.77 -24.16
CA ALA A 622 -47.12 -15.39 -23.99
C ALA A 622 -47.28 -14.96 -22.53
N SER A 623 -48.42 -15.24 -21.88
CA SER A 623 -48.59 -14.92 -20.46
C SER A 623 -47.55 -15.59 -19.56
N GLU A 624 -47.26 -16.88 -19.79
CA GLU A 624 -46.24 -17.65 -19.06
C GLU A 624 -44.83 -17.06 -19.25
N VAL A 625 -44.45 -16.71 -20.48
CA VAL A 625 -43.16 -16.08 -20.80
C VAL A 625 -43.05 -14.68 -20.21
N SER A 626 -44.13 -13.89 -20.20
CA SER A 626 -44.15 -12.58 -19.55
C SER A 626 -43.93 -12.71 -18.04
N ASN A 627 -44.54 -13.71 -17.39
CA ASN A 627 -44.31 -13.98 -15.98
C ASN A 627 -42.86 -14.41 -15.71
N LEU A 628 -42.28 -15.26 -16.56
CA LEU A 628 -40.87 -15.65 -16.47
C LEU A 628 -39.94 -14.43 -16.61
N SER A 629 -40.19 -13.57 -17.61
CA SER A 629 -39.45 -12.32 -17.80
C SER A 629 -39.54 -11.40 -16.58
N LYS A 630 -40.74 -11.20 -16.04
CA LYS A 630 -40.94 -10.40 -14.80
C LYS A 630 -40.17 -10.98 -13.62
N ASN A 631 -40.10 -12.30 -13.49
CA ASN A 631 -39.30 -12.93 -12.45
C ASN A 631 -37.79 -12.71 -12.65
N LEU A 632 -37.28 -12.80 -13.89
CA LEU A 632 -35.89 -12.47 -14.22
C LEU A 632 -35.55 -11.01 -13.85
N LEU A 633 -36.42 -10.08 -14.23
CA LEU A 633 -36.27 -8.66 -13.88
C LEU A 633 -36.31 -8.44 -12.36
N LYS A 634 -37.22 -9.10 -11.65
CA LYS A 634 -37.32 -9.03 -10.18
C LYS A 634 -36.07 -9.57 -9.47
N ILE A 635 -35.43 -10.61 -10.02
CA ILE A 635 -34.16 -11.13 -9.49
C ILE A 635 -33.06 -10.10 -9.69
N ALA A 636 -32.97 -9.49 -10.87
CA ALA A 636 -31.98 -8.46 -11.15
C ALA A 636 -32.20 -7.18 -10.31
N ASP A 637 -33.44 -6.76 -10.11
CA ASP A 637 -33.80 -5.57 -9.31
C ASP A 637 -33.47 -5.72 -7.81
N ARG A 638 -33.33 -6.96 -7.31
CA ARG A 638 -32.88 -7.21 -5.93
C ARG A 638 -31.39 -6.94 -5.73
N ALA A 639 -30.61 -6.97 -6.81
CA ALA A 639 -29.20 -6.66 -6.76
C ALA A 639 -28.98 -5.16 -6.98
N LYS A 640 -28.05 -4.57 -6.22
CA LYS A 640 -27.56 -3.21 -6.48
C LYS A 640 -26.33 -3.33 -7.37
N PHE A 641 -26.37 -2.85 -8.60
CA PHE A 641 -25.27 -2.95 -9.54
C PHE A 641 -25.15 -1.70 -10.39
N ASN A 642 -23.99 -1.50 -11.01
CA ASN A 642 -23.78 -0.40 -11.94
C ASN A 642 -24.52 -0.72 -13.23
N LYS A 643 -25.55 0.07 -13.57
CA LYS A 643 -26.24 -0.07 -14.85
C LYS A 643 -25.28 0.27 -15.97
N ILE A 644 -24.86 -0.77 -16.69
CA ILE A 644 -23.94 -0.64 -17.81
C ILE A 644 -24.72 -0.14 -19.03
N ASN A 645 -24.11 0.75 -19.82
CA ASN A 645 -24.72 1.22 -21.05
C ASN A 645 -25.00 0.02 -21.97
N GLN A 646 -26.16 -0.01 -22.61
CA GLN A 646 -26.51 -1.08 -23.57
C GLN A 646 -25.41 -1.30 -24.61
N LYS A 647 -24.75 -0.22 -25.06
CA LYS A 647 -23.62 -0.28 -26.01
C LYS A 647 -22.35 -0.96 -25.47
N GLU A 648 -22.24 -1.22 -24.18
CA GLU A 648 -21.08 -1.92 -23.62
C GLU A 648 -21.34 -3.42 -23.46
N ILE A 649 -22.57 -3.86 -23.67
CA ILE A 649 -23.02 -5.24 -23.40
C ILE A 649 -23.80 -5.85 -24.57
N GLU A 650 -23.81 -5.20 -25.73
CA GLU A 650 -24.53 -5.68 -26.91
C GLU A 650 -23.80 -6.84 -27.58
N ASP A 651 -22.46 -6.83 -27.59
CA ASP A 651 -21.61 -7.94 -28.04
C ASP A 651 -21.18 -8.79 -26.84
N ILE A 652 -21.93 -9.87 -26.60
CA ILE A 652 -21.75 -10.77 -25.45
C ILE A 652 -20.36 -11.42 -25.48
N ASP A 653 -19.92 -11.92 -26.63
CA ASP A 653 -18.63 -12.61 -26.76
C ASP A 653 -17.46 -11.66 -26.47
N LEU A 654 -17.58 -10.40 -26.90
CA LEU A 654 -16.59 -9.37 -26.60
C LEU A 654 -16.55 -9.03 -25.11
N VAL A 655 -17.68 -8.99 -24.40
CA VAL A 655 -17.73 -8.78 -22.94
C VAL A 655 -16.95 -9.88 -22.20
N PHE A 656 -17.18 -11.15 -22.54
CA PHE A 656 -16.46 -12.28 -21.94
C PHE A 656 -14.97 -12.24 -22.30
N THR A 657 -14.65 -11.93 -23.56
CA THR A 657 -13.26 -11.83 -24.04
C THR A 657 -12.51 -10.73 -23.29
N VAL A 658 -13.08 -9.53 -23.18
CA VAL A 658 -12.50 -8.41 -22.42
C VAL A 658 -12.26 -8.80 -20.96
N SER A 659 -13.24 -9.41 -20.30
CA SER A 659 -13.10 -9.86 -18.90
C SER A 659 -11.96 -10.88 -18.73
N LYS A 660 -11.80 -11.80 -19.69
CA LYS A 660 -10.70 -12.76 -19.70
C LYS A 660 -9.34 -12.06 -19.86
N LEU A 661 -9.21 -11.18 -20.85
CA LEU A 661 -7.97 -10.46 -21.15
C LEU A 661 -7.50 -9.59 -19.96
N LYS A 662 -8.44 -8.95 -19.26
CA LYS A 662 -8.14 -8.22 -18.01
C LYS A 662 -7.56 -9.13 -16.94
N ASN A 663 -8.16 -10.30 -16.72
CA ASN A 663 -7.67 -11.29 -15.76
C ASN A 663 -6.29 -11.85 -16.15
N ASP A 664 -6.05 -12.10 -17.43
CA ASP A 664 -4.75 -12.59 -17.92
C ASP A 664 -3.63 -11.58 -17.63
N HIS A 665 -3.91 -10.27 -17.66
CA HIS A 665 -2.97 -9.24 -17.24
C HIS A 665 -2.71 -9.19 -15.74
N VAL A 666 -3.74 -9.37 -14.89
CA VAL A 666 -3.51 -9.52 -13.44
C VAL A 666 -2.62 -10.74 -13.18
N ARG A 667 -2.88 -11.86 -13.87
CA ARG A 667 -2.09 -13.09 -13.78
C ARG A 667 -0.66 -12.89 -14.25
N PHE A 668 -0.45 -12.18 -15.36
CA PHE A 668 0.88 -11.87 -15.89
C PHE A 668 1.74 -11.13 -14.86
N LYS A 669 1.18 -10.12 -14.18
CA LYS A 669 1.84 -9.43 -13.06
C LYS A 669 2.21 -10.41 -11.94
N LEU A 670 1.26 -11.22 -11.47
CA LEU A 670 1.46 -12.15 -10.34
C LEU A 670 2.54 -13.20 -10.63
N ILE A 671 2.55 -13.79 -11.82
CA ILE A 671 3.54 -14.79 -12.22
C ILE A 671 4.95 -14.20 -12.19
N ASN A 672 5.12 -12.98 -12.72
CA ASN A 672 6.44 -12.35 -12.74
C ASN A 672 6.89 -11.90 -11.33
N LEU A 673 6.01 -11.28 -10.54
CA LEU A 673 6.39 -10.82 -9.19
C LEU A 673 6.64 -11.97 -8.21
N SER A 674 5.93 -13.09 -8.32
CA SER A 674 6.19 -14.27 -7.47
C SER A 674 7.54 -14.94 -7.77
N LYS A 675 7.99 -14.91 -9.02
CA LYS A 675 9.27 -15.48 -9.44
C LYS A 675 10.47 -14.71 -8.88
N ILE A 676 10.32 -13.42 -8.56
CA ILE A 676 11.38 -12.59 -7.96
C ILE A 676 11.90 -13.21 -6.65
N ALA A 677 11.03 -13.81 -5.85
CA ALA A 677 11.42 -14.45 -4.59
C ALA A 677 12.31 -15.69 -4.78
N THR A 678 12.38 -16.25 -6.00
CA THR A 678 13.04 -17.53 -6.28
C THR A 678 14.40 -17.39 -6.96
N THR A 679 14.74 -16.22 -7.50
CA THR A 679 16.01 -15.99 -8.18
C THR A 679 16.46 -14.52 -8.10
N LYS A 680 17.78 -14.31 -8.04
CA LYS A 680 18.41 -12.99 -8.14
C LYS A 680 18.91 -12.65 -9.55
N THR A 681 18.71 -13.55 -10.53
CA THR A 681 19.06 -13.28 -11.93
C THR A 681 17.85 -12.73 -12.67
N ALA A 682 17.98 -11.54 -13.26
CA ALA A 682 16.94 -10.96 -14.11
C ALA A 682 16.63 -11.88 -15.31
N TRP A 683 15.34 -12.00 -15.65
CA TRP A 683 14.87 -12.71 -16.86
C TRP A 683 14.08 -11.76 -17.75
N SER A 684 13.92 -12.14 -19.01
CA SER A 684 13.05 -11.42 -19.94
C SER A 684 11.60 -11.86 -19.73
N VAL A 685 10.71 -10.91 -19.48
CA VAL A 685 9.26 -11.18 -19.42
C VAL A 685 8.72 -11.45 -20.82
N THR A 686 7.58 -12.15 -20.90
CA THR A 686 6.86 -12.37 -22.17
C THR A 686 6.69 -11.05 -22.91
N LYS A 687 6.93 -11.03 -24.22
CA LYS A 687 6.81 -9.80 -25.01
C LYS A 687 5.34 -9.34 -25.11
N PRO A 688 5.08 -8.04 -25.29
CA PRO A 688 3.72 -7.52 -25.48
C PRO A 688 2.96 -8.20 -26.62
N THR A 689 3.65 -8.72 -27.65
CA THR A 689 3.03 -9.40 -28.80
C THR A 689 2.77 -10.90 -28.59
N GLU A 690 3.31 -11.49 -27.52
CA GLU A 690 3.27 -12.93 -27.25
C GLU A 690 2.28 -13.31 -26.13
N CYS A 691 1.80 -12.33 -25.36
CA CYS A 691 0.75 -12.53 -24.36
C CYS A 691 -0.64 -12.64 -25.01
N ASP A 692 -1.64 -13.09 -24.26
CA ASP A 692 -2.99 -13.34 -24.79
C ASP A 692 -3.65 -12.06 -25.31
N LEU A 693 -3.49 -10.93 -24.61
CA LEU A 693 -3.94 -9.63 -25.12
C LEU A 693 -3.18 -9.23 -26.39
N GLY A 694 -1.86 -9.40 -26.43
CA GLY A 694 -1.04 -9.11 -27.61
C GLY A 694 -1.47 -9.85 -28.86
N LYS A 695 -1.66 -11.17 -28.73
CA LYS A 695 -2.14 -12.04 -29.80
C LYS A 695 -3.52 -11.60 -30.28
N TRP A 696 -4.42 -11.31 -29.33
CA TRP A 696 -5.77 -10.84 -29.64
C TRP A 696 -5.76 -9.48 -30.35
N LEU A 697 -4.93 -8.52 -29.92
CA LEU A 697 -4.79 -7.22 -30.57
C LEU A 697 -4.33 -7.36 -32.03
N ILE A 698 -3.32 -8.20 -32.29
CA ILE A 698 -2.82 -8.48 -33.64
C ILE A 698 -3.91 -9.13 -34.51
N GLU A 699 -4.68 -10.05 -33.93
CA GLU A 699 -5.80 -10.70 -34.61
C GLU A 699 -6.88 -9.68 -35.01
N GLN A 700 -7.27 -8.77 -34.11
CA GLN A 700 -8.26 -7.73 -34.44
C GLN A 700 -7.77 -6.78 -35.53
N GLU A 701 -6.47 -6.41 -35.53
CA GLU A 701 -5.85 -5.61 -36.58
C GLU A 701 -5.81 -6.35 -37.92
N ARG A 702 -5.50 -7.65 -37.92
CA ARG A 702 -5.53 -8.50 -39.12
C ARG A 702 -6.95 -8.61 -39.69
N ASN A 703 -7.95 -8.68 -38.82
CA ASN A 703 -9.35 -8.69 -39.19
C ASN A 703 -9.88 -7.30 -39.60
N ALA A 704 -9.03 -6.27 -39.61
CA ALA A 704 -9.31 -4.91 -40.06
C ALA A 704 -10.55 -4.25 -39.41
N LYS A 705 -10.88 -4.64 -38.17
CA LYS A 705 -12.02 -4.09 -37.42
C LYS A 705 -11.92 -2.57 -37.30
N HIS A 706 -13.03 -1.83 -37.46
CA HIS A 706 -13.00 -0.37 -37.50
C HIS A 706 -12.40 0.25 -36.23
N PHE A 707 -12.72 -0.29 -35.05
CA PHE A 707 -12.19 0.23 -33.78
C PHE A 707 -10.66 0.19 -33.70
N THR A 708 -9.96 -0.63 -34.50
CA THR A 708 -8.49 -0.67 -34.52
C THR A 708 -7.83 0.61 -35.06
N LYS A 709 -8.62 1.50 -35.68
CA LYS A 709 -8.15 2.78 -36.22
C LYS A 709 -8.35 3.95 -35.25
N THR A 710 -9.02 3.74 -34.11
CA THR A 710 -9.36 4.81 -33.16
C THR A 710 -8.15 5.24 -32.33
N GLN A 711 -8.23 6.43 -31.73
CA GLN A 711 -7.22 6.87 -30.77
C GLN A 711 -7.22 5.99 -29.52
N ASN A 712 -8.41 5.57 -29.05
CA ASN A 712 -8.56 4.67 -27.91
C ASN A 712 -7.79 3.34 -28.11
N TRP A 713 -7.79 2.79 -29.33
CA TRP A 713 -7.01 1.59 -29.66
C TRP A 713 -5.50 1.82 -29.56
N LYS A 714 -5.02 2.96 -30.06
CA LYS A 714 -3.60 3.33 -29.95
C LYS A 714 -3.20 3.48 -28.48
N ASP A 715 -4.03 4.17 -27.68
CA ASP A 715 -3.78 4.38 -26.26
C ASP A 715 -3.78 3.04 -25.50
N LEU A 716 -4.69 2.12 -25.83
CA LEU A 716 -4.71 0.75 -25.29
C LEU A 716 -3.39 0.01 -25.58
N LYS A 717 -2.88 0.06 -26.82
CA LYS A 717 -1.61 -0.56 -27.19
C LYS A 717 -0.43 0.06 -26.43
N THR A 718 -0.38 1.39 -26.32
CA THR A 718 0.67 2.09 -25.57
C THR A 718 0.65 1.69 -24.11
N ASN A 719 -0.52 1.71 -23.45
CA ASN A 719 -0.63 1.31 -22.05
C ASN A 719 -0.27 -0.17 -21.84
N HIS A 720 -0.64 -1.05 -22.78
CA HIS A 720 -0.26 -2.45 -22.76
C HIS A 720 1.27 -2.64 -22.85
N GLU A 721 1.96 -1.91 -23.71
CA GLU A 721 3.44 -1.91 -23.77
C GLU A 721 4.07 -1.39 -22.48
N ILE A 722 3.45 -0.39 -21.84
CA ILE A 722 3.90 0.13 -20.54
C ILE A 722 3.80 -0.94 -19.44
N VAL A 723 2.76 -1.79 -19.45
CA VAL A 723 2.64 -2.90 -18.47
C VAL A 723 3.85 -3.83 -18.57
N HIS A 724 4.21 -4.27 -19.77
CA HIS A 724 5.34 -5.19 -19.97
C HIS A 724 6.68 -4.53 -19.66
N SER A 725 6.90 -3.29 -20.11
CA SER A 725 8.17 -2.57 -19.86
C SER A 725 8.34 -2.23 -18.38
N SER A 726 7.29 -1.80 -17.68
CA SER A 726 7.36 -1.52 -16.23
C SER A 726 7.63 -2.76 -15.39
N ILE A 727 7.07 -3.93 -15.73
CA ILE A 727 7.41 -5.20 -15.07
C ILE A 727 8.87 -5.58 -15.33
N GLN A 728 9.34 -5.43 -16.57
CA GLN A 728 10.74 -5.71 -16.91
C GLN A 728 11.70 -4.77 -16.16
N GLU A 729 11.40 -3.48 -16.11
CA GLU A 729 12.15 -2.47 -15.35
C GLU A 729 12.19 -2.83 -13.86
N TYR A 730 11.05 -3.25 -13.28
CA TYR A 730 10.97 -3.67 -11.89
C TYR A 730 11.88 -4.87 -11.60
N ILE A 731 11.81 -5.92 -12.44
CA ILE A 731 12.67 -7.12 -12.30
C ILE A 731 14.15 -6.73 -12.42
N ASN A 732 14.49 -5.88 -13.38
CA ASN A 732 15.87 -5.45 -13.60
C ASN A 732 16.42 -4.65 -12.40
N GLU A 733 15.61 -3.82 -11.75
CA GLU A 733 16.00 -3.07 -10.56
C GLU A 733 16.14 -3.99 -9.33
N GLU A 734 15.18 -4.89 -9.11
CA GLU A 734 15.14 -5.79 -7.96
C GLU A 734 16.25 -6.85 -7.99
N CYS A 735 16.72 -7.24 -9.17
CA CYS A 735 17.81 -8.19 -9.37
C CYS A 735 19.21 -7.56 -9.29
N LYS A 736 19.34 -6.25 -9.04
CA LYS A 736 20.64 -5.60 -8.79
C LYS A 736 21.17 -5.96 -7.39
N ASP A 737 22.49 -6.01 -7.25
CA ASP A 737 23.15 -6.22 -5.95
C ASP A 737 22.81 -5.11 -4.93
N SER A 738 22.51 -3.91 -5.41
CA SER A 738 22.04 -2.76 -4.61
C SER A 738 20.74 -2.20 -5.21
N SER A 739 19.61 -2.84 -4.94
CA SER A 739 18.31 -2.34 -5.41
C SER A 739 17.91 -1.05 -4.68
N ASN A 740 17.23 -0.14 -5.40
CA ASN A 740 16.72 1.10 -4.83
C ASN A 740 15.22 1.00 -4.52
N ASN A 741 14.86 0.98 -3.23
CA ASN A 741 13.47 0.87 -2.76
C ASN A 741 12.55 2.01 -3.23
N GLU A 742 13.06 3.23 -3.43
CA GLU A 742 12.24 4.34 -3.97
C GLU A 742 11.89 4.11 -5.44
N VAL A 743 12.86 3.61 -6.22
CA VAL A 743 12.66 3.27 -7.64
C VAL A 743 11.69 2.10 -7.78
N LEU A 744 11.84 1.06 -6.95
CA LEU A 744 10.93 -0.10 -6.93
C LEU A 744 9.49 0.31 -6.61
N ASN A 745 9.29 1.17 -5.61
CA ASN A 745 7.96 1.69 -5.28
C ASN A 745 7.35 2.48 -6.45
N SER A 746 8.14 3.35 -7.09
CA SER A 746 7.70 4.11 -8.26
C SER A 746 7.32 3.19 -9.44
N LEU A 747 8.14 2.18 -9.73
CA LEU A 747 7.87 1.19 -10.78
C LEU A 747 6.63 0.34 -10.47
N SER A 748 6.41 -0.03 -9.21
CA SER A 748 5.19 -0.73 -8.80
C SER A 748 3.93 0.10 -9.07
N HIS A 749 3.96 1.40 -8.75
CA HIS A 749 2.83 2.29 -9.03
C HIS A 749 2.62 2.52 -10.54
N LYS A 750 3.71 2.70 -11.30
CA LYS A 750 3.67 2.83 -12.77
C LYS A 750 3.02 1.60 -13.42
N MET A 751 3.42 0.39 -13.00
CA MET A 751 2.86 -0.87 -13.46
C MET A 751 1.36 -0.97 -13.16
N ASP A 752 0.95 -0.70 -11.92
CA ASP A 752 -0.46 -0.85 -11.51
C ASP A 752 -1.38 0.16 -12.21
N ASN A 753 -0.92 1.39 -12.39
CA ASN A 753 -1.63 2.39 -13.18
C ASN A 753 -1.77 1.97 -14.65
N ALA A 754 -0.71 1.43 -15.27
CA ALA A 754 -0.76 0.97 -16.65
C ALA A 754 -1.77 -0.18 -16.85
N ILE A 755 -1.85 -1.14 -15.91
CA ILE A 755 -2.86 -2.22 -15.94
C ILE A 755 -4.27 -1.63 -15.88
N PHE A 756 -4.50 -0.65 -15.00
CA PHE A 756 -5.80 0.00 -14.89
C PHE A 756 -6.20 0.78 -16.15
N GLU A 757 -5.26 1.46 -16.79
CA GLU A 757 -5.51 2.13 -18.08
C GLU A 757 -5.77 1.13 -19.22
N VAL A 758 -5.12 -0.03 -19.22
CA VAL A 758 -5.48 -1.14 -20.14
C VAL A 758 -6.93 -1.59 -19.90
N PHE A 759 -7.36 -1.71 -18.64
CA PHE A 759 -8.73 -2.12 -18.33
C PHE A 759 -9.76 -1.10 -18.86
N LYS A 760 -9.50 0.19 -18.66
CA LYS A 760 -10.33 1.26 -19.25
C LYS A 760 -10.35 1.22 -20.77
N GLY A 761 -9.20 1.01 -21.40
CA GLY A 761 -9.11 0.90 -22.86
C GLY A 761 -9.93 -0.28 -23.40
N LEU A 762 -9.87 -1.43 -22.73
CA LEU A 762 -10.69 -2.60 -23.07
C LEU A 762 -12.20 -2.35 -22.83
N ASP A 763 -12.57 -1.60 -21.79
CA ASP A 763 -13.98 -1.21 -21.57
C ASP A 763 -14.50 -0.27 -22.64
N GLN A 764 -13.69 0.72 -23.02
CA GLN A 764 -14.02 1.66 -24.08
C GLN A 764 -14.19 0.95 -25.43
N LEU A 765 -13.40 -0.11 -25.67
CA LEU A 765 -13.47 -0.89 -26.90
C LEU A 765 -14.84 -1.54 -27.13
N LYS A 766 -15.53 -1.99 -26.07
CA LYS A 766 -16.89 -2.55 -26.17
C LYS A 766 -17.86 -1.54 -26.82
N LYS A 767 -17.69 -0.25 -26.54
CA LYS A 767 -18.48 0.84 -27.15
C LYS A 767 -18.08 1.10 -28.60
N ASP A 768 -16.78 1.15 -28.85
CA ASP A 768 -16.22 1.47 -30.16
C ASP A 768 -16.60 0.41 -31.22
N ASN A 769 -16.76 -0.85 -30.80
CA ASN A 769 -17.19 -1.98 -31.65
C ASN A 769 -18.58 -1.78 -32.29
N LEU A 770 -19.52 -1.14 -31.59
CA LEU A 770 -20.92 -1.03 -32.06
C LEU A 770 -21.18 0.18 -32.97
N PHE A 771 -20.27 1.14 -33.00
CA PHE A 771 -20.37 2.27 -33.93
C PHE A 771 -20.31 1.78 -35.39
N GLU A 772 -19.60 0.67 -35.64
CA GLU A 772 -19.47 0.01 -36.94
C GLU A 772 -20.76 -0.73 -37.36
N ALA A 773 -21.35 -1.53 -36.46
CA ALA A 773 -22.56 -2.30 -36.77
C ALA A 773 -23.73 -1.42 -37.25
N LYS A 774 -23.89 -0.21 -36.71
CA LYS A 774 -24.91 0.76 -37.17
C LYS A 774 -24.58 1.40 -38.52
N VAL A 775 -23.30 1.66 -38.79
CA VAL A 775 -22.88 2.24 -40.08
C VAL A 775 -23.02 1.21 -41.19
N GLU A 776 -22.60 -0.05 -40.99
CA GLU A 776 -22.80 -1.12 -41.97
C GLU A 776 -24.27 -1.40 -42.25
N LYS A 777 -25.12 -1.46 -41.21
CA LYS A 777 -26.58 -1.71 -41.37
C LYS A 777 -27.29 -0.58 -42.14
N ASN A 778 -26.96 0.68 -41.82
CA ASN A 778 -27.47 1.84 -42.57
C ASN A 778 -26.95 1.86 -44.02
N THR A 779 -25.71 1.43 -44.27
CA THR A 779 -25.15 1.37 -45.62
C THR A 779 -25.83 0.27 -46.45
N LEU A 780 -26.16 -0.88 -45.85
CA LEU A 780 -26.91 -1.97 -46.50
C LEU A 780 -28.37 -1.57 -46.81
N GLU A 781 -29.07 -0.89 -45.90
CA GLU A 781 -30.44 -0.38 -46.15
C GLU A 781 -30.46 0.69 -47.26
N ILE A 782 -29.45 1.58 -47.32
CA ILE A 782 -29.31 2.56 -48.41
C ILE A 782 -29.01 1.86 -49.74
N THR A 783 -28.23 0.78 -49.73
CA THR A 783 -27.90 0.01 -50.94
C THR A 783 -29.09 -0.81 -51.46
N GLN A 784 -29.94 -1.34 -50.57
CA GLN A 784 -31.19 -2.03 -50.94
C GLN A 784 -32.28 -1.07 -51.46
N ASN A 785 -32.42 0.11 -50.87
CA ASN A 785 -33.36 1.11 -51.37
C ASN A 785 -32.92 1.70 -52.73
N THR A 786 -31.61 1.84 -52.98
CA THR A 786 -31.09 2.29 -54.29
C THR A 786 -31.09 1.20 -55.36
N THR A 787 -31.16 -0.09 -55.00
CA THR A 787 -31.38 -1.17 -55.98
C THR A 787 -32.86 -1.32 -56.33
N ASN A 788 -33.79 -1.14 -55.37
CA ASN A 788 -35.23 -1.15 -55.66
C ASN A 788 -35.69 0.07 -56.50
N GLU A 789 -35.08 1.25 -56.34
CA GLU A 789 -35.32 2.40 -57.24
C GLU A 789 -34.72 2.23 -58.64
N LYS A 790 -33.73 1.35 -58.82
CA LYS A 790 -33.15 1.03 -60.15
C LYS A 790 -33.91 -0.09 -60.87
N THR A 791 -34.53 -1.02 -60.16
CA THR A 791 -35.40 -2.04 -60.77
C THR A 791 -36.79 -1.49 -61.11
N SER A 792 -37.33 -0.51 -60.38
CA SER A 792 -38.62 0.11 -60.75
C SER A 792 -38.54 1.07 -61.95
N LYS A 793 -37.34 1.47 -62.40
CA LYS A 793 -37.15 2.37 -63.55
C LYS A 793 -36.81 1.66 -64.87
N ASN A 794 -36.60 0.34 -64.85
CA ASN A 794 -36.26 -0.43 -66.03
C ASN A 794 -37.44 -1.25 -66.61
N ASP A 795 -38.58 -1.32 -65.93
CA ASP A 795 -39.76 -2.07 -66.39
C ASP A 795 -40.82 -1.21 -67.12
N GLU A 796 -40.55 0.07 -67.39
CA GLU A 796 -41.50 1.00 -68.06
C GLU A 796 -41.25 1.23 -69.58
N TRP A 797 -40.37 0.47 -70.23
CA TRP A 797 -40.07 0.65 -71.67
C TRP A 797 -40.19 -0.61 -72.57
N GLU A 798 -40.88 -1.66 -72.11
CA GLU A 798 -41.31 -2.77 -72.98
C GLU A 798 -42.84 -2.87 -73.06
N SER A 799 -43.50 -1.79 -73.49
CA SER A 799 -44.81 -1.87 -74.15
C SER A 799 -45.04 -0.62 -75.03
N PHE A 800 -44.48 -0.63 -76.23
CA PHE A 800 -44.95 0.13 -77.40
C PHE A 800 -44.61 -0.63 -78.68
#